data_AF-C8PA59-F1
#
_entry.id   AF-C8PA59-F1
#
_cell.length_a   1.000
_cell.length_b   1.000
_cell.length_c   1.000
_cell.angle_alpha   90.00
_cell.angle_beta   90.00
_cell.angle_gamma   90.00
#
_symmetry.space_group_name_H-M   'P 1'
#
loop_
_entity.id
_entity.type
_entity.pdbx_description
1 polymer ?
#
loop_
_entity_poly.entity_id
_entity_poly.type
_entity_poly.pdbx_seq_one_letter_code
_entity_poly.pdbx_strand_id
1 'polypeptide(L)'
;MAQVQAAQAINFPAGYTLDAVRNVNSQAAANAFEQTAQQGIYNNNYQSDTAAAAQAVDLNSLTADQVSQLNQYGLNLVNRARAEFGLAPFTQNAGTINQVRALALEYQFRNESLLNGHWHDYEILQGRSENIAAHQVYVDQISNLAARPFASAVGTDFANVNAVPLFTIKTMDDLRACVYYGLMGMLFNDAGDLFGHAQNFLTVQQPITTLALYPSLTYTTGRGTWSNGTPFTFRLENIDMHYIWATGANNNQHDFGNQGTVTPDWDRTDNGNYAWLDGAFISSTGQLVATGWHATNAAQGRPYHYLIALDQNGHELQRVATHRVDRPDVQRAHNVYDAAKAGFATQLDLAAKLAKVTSIRLISRYSGSMDGNSDYVDYWFAPLTVDQGNYANLDGAAVVGDQLRLSGWHTSNQASGKAYHYIIILNNGHEVGRQLVSAGANRPDVANVYGHIAGAGQSGFSVDFALAALNFNQRVQVLSRYTDDPAGNGNAVDYWFAPLTDGQYSNQAALDNFAVSNGRLKVAGWHANGVSRFEQHHFIILFDATTNQQVESYLVSAVARPDVQRVYPGVANAGQSGFSLDLDLAALNLVPGHRYVVISRYSSSAAGNGNGNGSQYTDYWFAPQELLSGQEAGYVDQHLLRQVGGRTALTVAGWRVTNLARGYHTLILFDNTRGRELARQTVADTPTGLARPDIMRLYGRQYLNAARAGFTGTISLPAGWPQGDDYTIISRYTPTPDANRDYVDVFYHLGSLNFEQL
;
A
#
# COMPACT_ATOMS: atom_id res chain seq x y z
N MET A 1 30.92 -58.10 1.29
CA MET A 1 31.80 -57.02 0.80
C MET A 1 32.04 -57.25 -0.68
N ALA A 2 31.64 -56.31 -1.54
CA ALA A 2 32.04 -56.34 -2.94
C ALA A 2 33.55 -56.10 -3.02
N GLN A 3 34.27 -56.98 -3.71
CA GLN A 3 35.72 -56.84 -3.90
C GLN A 3 35.95 -55.62 -4.81
N VAL A 4 36.67 -54.60 -4.32
CA VAL A 4 37.16 -53.53 -5.20
C VAL A 4 38.08 -54.17 -6.24
N GLN A 5 37.77 -53.97 -7.53
CA GLN A 5 38.55 -54.49 -8.65
C GLN A 5 39.99 -53.95 -8.58
N ALA A 6 40.97 -54.76 -9.00
CA ALA A 6 42.41 -54.55 -8.78
C ALA A 6 42.86 -53.09 -8.97
N ALA A 7 43.64 -52.58 -8.02
CA ALA A 7 44.12 -51.19 -8.01
C ALA A 7 44.81 -50.80 -9.33
N GLN A 8 44.60 -49.55 -9.74
CA GLN A 8 45.13 -48.99 -10.98
C GLN A 8 46.67 -49.09 -11.00
N ALA A 9 47.22 -49.31 -12.19
CA ALA A 9 48.67 -49.34 -12.37
C ALA A 9 49.25 -47.93 -12.14
N ILE A 10 50.44 -47.88 -11.52
CA ILE A 10 51.21 -46.65 -11.34
C ILE A 10 52.48 -46.80 -12.18
N ASN A 11 52.62 -45.96 -13.20
CA ASN A 11 53.75 -45.96 -14.10
C ASN A 11 54.83 -45.02 -13.57
N PHE A 12 55.91 -45.58 -13.02
CA PHE A 12 57.06 -44.80 -12.58
C PHE A 12 57.95 -44.41 -13.78
N PRO A 13 58.36 -43.13 -13.90
CA PRO A 13 59.23 -42.72 -15.00
C PRO A 13 60.64 -43.31 -14.85
N ALA A 14 61.31 -43.51 -15.98
CA ALA A 14 62.69 -44.01 -15.99
C ALA A 14 63.60 -43.09 -15.17
N GLY A 15 64.36 -43.67 -14.23
CA GLY A 15 65.23 -42.92 -13.30
C GLY A 15 64.59 -42.64 -11.94
N TYR A 16 63.30 -42.90 -11.76
CA TYR A 16 62.65 -42.85 -10.45
C TYR A 16 63.03 -44.10 -9.63
N THR A 17 64.04 -43.99 -8.77
CA THR A 17 64.53 -45.09 -7.91
C THR A 17 64.38 -44.75 -6.43
N LEU A 18 64.35 -45.76 -5.56
CA LEU A 18 64.32 -45.53 -4.10
C LEU A 18 65.50 -44.67 -3.61
N ASP A 19 66.67 -44.84 -4.20
CA ASP A 19 67.86 -44.04 -3.84
C ASP A 19 67.72 -42.59 -4.32
N ALA A 20 67.11 -42.36 -5.49
CA ALA A 20 66.81 -41.01 -5.95
C ALA A 20 65.85 -40.29 -4.98
N VAL A 21 64.80 -40.99 -4.50
CA VAL A 21 63.84 -40.46 -3.52
C VAL A 21 64.51 -40.22 -2.14
N ARG A 22 65.31 -41.18 -1.63
CA ARG A 22 66.03 -41.03 -0.34
C ARG A 22 67.02 -39.89 -0.32
N ASN A 23 67.63 -39.58 -1.45
CA ASN A 23 68.69 -38.59 -1.54
C ASN A 23 68.16 -37.15 -1.68
N VAL A 24 66.84 -36.95 -1.71
CA VAL A 24 66.24 -35.61 -1.67
C VAL A 24 66.33 -35.04 -0.25
N ASN A 25 67.40 -34.29 0.01
CA ASN A 25 67.71 -33.70 1.32
C ASN A 25 67.81 -32.16 1.29
N SER A 26 67.53 -31.54 0.14
CA SER A 26 67.61 -30.10 -0.07
C SER A 26 66.72 -29.69 -1.25
N GLN A 27 66.33 -28.42 -1.31
CA GLN A 27 65.50 -27.91 -2.41
C GLN A 27 66.17 -28.10 -3.78
N ALA A 28 67.50 -27.96 -3.84
CA ALA A 28 68.24 -28.20 -5.08
C ALA A 28 68.15 -29.67 -5.55
N ALA A 29 68.26 -30.62 -4.61
CA ALA A 29 68.07 -32.04 -4.91
C ALA A 29 66.62 -32.34 -5.30
N ALA A 30 65.63 -31.71 -4.65
CA ALA A 30 64.21 -31.85 -4.97
C ALA A 30 63.92 -31.36 -6.40
N ASN A 31 64.35 -30.15 -6.75
CA ASN A 31 64.17 -29.58 -8.09
C ASN A 31 64.87 -30.41 -9.17
N ALA A 32 66.03 -31.00 -8.86
CA ALA A 32 66.73 -31.89 -9.79
C ALA A 32 65.98 -33.22 -9.99
N PHE A 33 65.47 -33.82 -8.90
CA PHE A 33 64.68 -35.04 -8.97
C PHE A 33 63.33 -34.83 -9.67
N GLU A 34 62.70 -33.67 -9.47
CA GLU A 34 61.44 -33.29 -10.11
C GLU A 34 61.49 -33.36 -11.63
N GLN A 35 62.62 -33.03 -12.26
CA GLN A 35 62.81 -33.15 -13.71
C GLN A 35 62.55 -34.59 -14.22
N THR A 36 62.80 -35.59 -13.38
CA THR A 36 62.48 -37.00 -13.65
C THR A 36 61.10 -37.37 -13.13
N ALA A 37 60.80 -37.00 -11.87
CA ALA A 37 59.60 -37.41 -11.17
C ALA A 37 58.31 -36.89 -11.80
N GLN A 38 58.31 -35.65 -12.31
CA GLN A 38 57.11 -35.01 -12.85
C GLN A 38 56.56 -35.73 -14.10
N GLN A 39 57.38 -36.52 -14.80
CA GLN A 39 56.90 -37.39 -15.87
C GLN A 39 55.88 -38.43 -15.37
N GLY A 40 55.95 -38.81 -14.10
CA GLY A 40 54.95 -39.65 -13.46
C GLY A 40 53.56 -39.01 -13.41
N ILE A 41 53.44 -37.68 -13.33
CA ILE A 41 52.12 -37.03 -13.46
C ILE A 41 51.54 -37.24 -14.86
N TYR A 42 52.35 -37.09 -15.90
CA TYR A 42 51.89 -37.23 -17.29
C TYR A 42 51.59 -38.69 -17.69
N ASN A 43 52.34 -39.64 -17.12
CA ASN A 43 52.24 -41.06 -17.46
C ASN A 43 51.07 -41.78 -16.77
N ASN A 44 50.36 -41.11 -15.87
CA ASN A 44 49.35 -41.70 -14.99
C ASN A 44 48.01 -40.96 -15.11
N ASN A 45 46.99 -41.66 -15.61
CA ASN A 45 45.63 -41.15 -15.71
C ASN A 45 44.64 -42.09 -15.02
N TYR A 46 43.73 -41.53 -14.23
CA TYR A 46 42.69 -42.25 -13.55
C TYR A 46 41.82 -43.01 -14.56
N GLN A 47 41.58 -44.29 -14.29
CA GLN A 47 40.66 -45.14 -15.05
C GLN A 47 39.33 -45.23 -14.30
N SER A 48 38.26 -44.69 -14.90
CA SER A 48 36.91 -44.69 -14.33
C SER A 48 36.37 -46.10 -14.11
N ASP A 49 35.68 -46.29 -12.98
CA ASP A 49 35.01 -47.52 -12.59
C ASP A 49 33.49 -47.31 -12.68
N THR A 50 32.83 -48.04 -13.58
CA THR A 50 31.38 -47.90 -13.82
C THR A 50 30.53 -48.23 -12.59
N ALA A 51 30.96 -49.15 -11.73
CA ALA A 51 30.25 -49.50 -10.50
C ALA A 51 30.43 -48.42 -9.42
N ALA A 52 31.58 -47.77 -9.37
CA ALA A 52 31.80 -46.60 -8.51
C ALA A 52 31.03 -45.36 -9.03
N ALA A 53 30.94 -45.20 -10.35
CA ALA A 53 30.24 -44.07 -10.97
C ALA A 53 28.72 -44.13 -10.74
N ALA A 54 28.17 -45.32 -10.52
CA ALA A 54 26.77 -45.52 -10.17
C ALA A 54 26.45 -45.24 -8.69
N GLN A 55 27.46 -45.06 -7.82
CA GLN A 55 27.27 -44.86 -6.38
C GLN A 55 27.40 -43.37 -6.03
N ALA A 56 26.29 -42.71 -5.71
CA ALA A 56 26.28 -41.32 -5.27
C ALA A 56 26.99 -41.14 -3.92
N VAL A 57 27.70 -40.02 -3.76
CA VAL A 57 28.46 -39.66 -2.56
C VAL A 57 28.04 -38.30 -2.06
N ASP A 58 27.83 -38.20 -0.75
CA ASP A 58 27.85 -36.96 0.01
C ASP A 58 29.12 -36.97 0.87
N LEU A 59 30.07 -36.08 0.58
CA LEU A 59 31.36 -36.03 1.28
C LEU A 59 31.20 -35.69 2.76
N ASN A 60 30.19 -34.91 3.12
CA ASN A 60 29.90 -34.58 4.52
C ASN A 60 29.23 -35.74 5.26
N SER A 61 28.83 -36.80 4.54
CA SER A 61 28.13 -37.93 5.11
C SER A 61 28.40 -39.25 4.39
N LEU A 62 29.68 -39.66 4.33
CA LEU A 62 30.07 -40.96 3.82
C LEU A 62 29.44 -42.10 4.65
N THR A 63 28.80 -43.04 3.96
CA THR A 63 28.29 -44.27 4.56
C THR A 63 29.42 -45.21 4.95
N ALA A 64 29.13 -46.16 5.85
CA ALA A 64 30.15 -47.09 6.30
C ALA A 64 30.79 -47.93 5.18
N ASP A 65 29.97 -48.33 4.20
CA ASP A 65 30.46 -49.02 3.01
C ASP A 65 31.34 -48.12 2.13
N GLN A 66 31.00 -46.84 1.99
CA GLN A 66 31.80 -45.88 1.23
C GLN A 66 33.16 -45.61 1.90
N VAL A 67 33.18 -45.48 3.23
CA VAL A 67 34.42 -45.33 4.01
C VAL A 67 35.32 -46.56 3.84
N SER A 68 34.75 -47.76 3.89
CA SER A 68 35.47 -49.01 3.65
C SER A 68 36.01 -49.09 2.22
N GLN A 69 35.20 -48.74 1.21
CA GLN A 69 35.62 -48.74 -0.19
C GLN A 69 36.74 -47.72 -0.46
N LEU A 70 36.63 -46.52 0.11
CA LEU A 70 37.64 -45.46 0.02
C LEU A 70 38.98 -45.95 0.58
N ASN A 71 38.94 -46.54 1.78
CA ASN A 71 40.12 -47.05 2.47
C ASN A 71 40.76 -48.22 1.74
N GLN A 72 39.97 -49.17 1.25
CA GLN A 72 40.45 -50.28 0.44
C GLN A 72 41.12 -49.78 -0.85
N TYR A 73 40.51 -48.82 -1.55
CA TYR A 73 41.05 -48.27 -2.78
C TYR A 73 42.37 -47.53 -2.54
N GLY A 74 42.39 -46.56 -1.60
CA GLY A 74 43.57 -45.73 -1.33
C GLY A 74 44.75 -46.54 -0.79
N LEU A 75 44.51 -47.47 0.15
CA LEU A 75 45.57 -48.33 0.67
C LEU A 75 46.14 -49.26 -0.40
N ASN A 76 45.28 -49.85 -1.24
CA ASN A 76 45.75 -50.72 -2.32
C ASN A 76 46.61 -49.93 -3.33
N LEU A 77 46.29 -48.66 -3.59
CA LEU A 77 47.07 -47.80 -4.47
C LEU A 77 48.45 -47.48 -3.87
N VAL A 78 48.53 -47.13 -2.58
CA VAL A 78 49.80 -46.94 -1.86
C VAL A 78 50.63 -48.23 -1.87
N ASN A 79 50.00 -49.38 -1.59
CA ASN A 79 50.68 -50.66 -1.60
C ASN A 79 51.13 -51.09 -2.99
N ARG A 80 50.43 -50.66 -4.05
CA ARG A 80 50.87 -50.87 -5.44
C ARG A 80 52.15 -50.10 -5.74
N ALA A 81 52.23 -48.83 -5.32
CA ALA A 81 53.46 -48.03 -5.43
C ALA A 81 54.64 -48.69 -4.70
N ARG A 82 54.39 -49.21 -3.49
CA ARG A 82 55.40 -49.93 -2.69
C ARG A 82 55.86 -51.24 -3.34
N ALA A 83 54.94 -52.00 -3.92
CA ALA A 83 55.23 -53.28 -4.56
C ALA A 83 56.16 -53.13 -5.77
N GLU A 84 56.06 -52.02 -6.53
CA GLU A 84 56.95 -51.74 -7.66
C GLU A 84 58.44 -51.73 -7.26
N PHE A 85 58.72 -51.33 -6.02
CA PHE A 85 60.08 -51.30 -5.47
C PHE A 85 60.38 -52.45 -4.49
N GLY A 86 59.55 -53.49 -4.48
CA GLY A 86 59.75 -54.67 -3.62
C GLY A 86 59.57 -54.41 -2.13
N LEU A 87 58.84 -53.35 -1.74
CA LEU A 87 58.61 -52.98 -0.35
C LEU A 87 57.42 -53.75 0.24
N ALA A 88 57.49 -54.07 1.54
CA ALA A 88 56.39 -54.73 2.24
C ALA A 88 55.12 -53.84 2.28
N PRO A 89 53.91 -54.39 2.15
CA PRO A 89 52.69 -53.59 2.18
C PRO A 89 52.40 -53.04 3.58
N PHE A 90 51.77 -51.86 3.64
CA PHE A 90 51.08 -51.42 4.85
C PHE A 90 49.81 -52.23 5.06
N THR A 91 49.44 -52.40 6.32
CA THR A 91 48.24 -53.13 6.73
C THR A 91 47.14 -52.17 7.17
N GLN A 92 45.92 -52.65 7.34
CA GLN A 92 44.80 -51.85 7.81
C GLN A 92 43.78 -52.72 8.51
N ASN A 93 43.12 -52.14 9.51
CA ASN A 93 41.99 -52.75 10.20
C ASN A 93 40.95 -51.68 10.56
N ALA A 94 39.78 -52.09 11.04
CA ALA A 94 38.68 -51.18 11.36
C ALA A 94 39.05 -50.14 12.43
N GLY A 95 39.86 -50.52 13.42
CA GLY A 95 40.36 -49.61 14.45
C GLY A 95 41.23 -48.51 13.87
N THR A 96 42.12 -48.83 12.93
CA THR A 96 42.94 -47.84 12.22
C THR A 96 42.07 -46.88 11.42
N ILE A 97 41.07 -47.37 10.67
CA ILE A 97 40.15 -46.51 9.90
C ILE A 97 39.41 -45.54 10.82
N ASN A 98 38.87 -46.03 11.95
CA ASN A 98 38.16 -45.20 12.92
C ASN A 98 39.06 -44.13 13.54
N GLN A 99 40.30 -44.49 13.89
CA GLN A 99 41.24 -43.53 14.44
C GLN A 99 41.58 -42.43 13.44
N VAL A 100 41.90 -42.78 12.18
CA VAL A 100 42.23 -41.78 11.15
C VAL A 100 41.03 -40.90 10.83
N ARG A 101 39.82 -41.47 10.76
CA ARG A 101 38.58 -40.71 10.59
C ARG A 101 38.37 -39.70 11.71
N ALA A 102 38.56 -40.09 12.97
CA ALA A 102 38.41 -39.18 14.11
C ALA A 102 39.40 -38.00 14.03
N LEU A 103 40.64 -38.26 13.62
CA LEU A 103 41.66 -37.23 13.45
C LEU A 103 41.33 -36.27 12.29
N ALA A 104 40.93 -36.80 11.13
CA ALA A 104 40.51 -35.97 9.99
C ALA A 104 39.28 -35.11 10.32
N LEU A 105 38.31 -35.64 11.08
CA LEU A 105 37.15 -34.87 11.52
C LEU A 105 37.50 -33.77 12.53
N GLU A 106 38.58 -33.93 13.31
CA GLU A 106 39.10 -32.87 14.17
C GLU A 106 39.72 -31.72 13.35
N TYR A 107 40.46 -32.02 12.27
CA TYR A 107 40.92 -30.99 11.32
C TYR A 107 39.75 -30.19 10.74
N GLN A 108 38.70 -30.89 10.31
CA GLN A 108 37.46 -30.26 9.83
C GLN A 108 36.78 -29.42 10.92
N PHE A 109 36.72 -29.90 12.17
CA PHE A 109 36.13 -29.18 13.30
C PHE A 109 36.88 -27.89 13.62
N ARG A 110 38.22 -27.92 13.60
CA ARG A 110 39.07 -26.74 13.81
C ARG A 110 39.13 -25.81 12.59
N ASN A 111 38.48 -26.20 11.49
CA ASN A 111 38.52 -25.50 10.20
C ASN A 111 39.97 -25.32 9.71
N GLU A 112 40.80 -26.35 9.88
CA GLU A 112 42.20 -26.37 9.47
C GLU A 112 42.35 -27.12 8.15
N SER A 113 43.05 -26.50 7.19
CA SER A 113 43.34 -27.09 5.89
C SER A 113 44.68 -26.59 5.33
N LEU A 114 45.35 -27.42 4.53
CA LEU A 114 46.49 -26.98 3.73
C LEU A 114 46.16 -25.75 2.88
N LEU A 115 44.93 -25.70 2.36
CA LEU A 115 44.47 -24.64 1.45
C LEU A 115 44.08 -23.34 2.16
N ASN A 116 44.03 -23.34 3.49
CA ASN A 116 43.82 -22.13 4.29
C ASN A 116 45.03 -21.75 5.17
N GLY A 117 46.19 -22.36 4.91
CA GLY A 117 47.48 -21.99 5.49
C GLY A 117 47.88 -22.77 6.75
N HIS A 118 47.09 -23.78 7.12
CA HIS A 118 47.41 -24.71 8.21
C HIS A 118 48.19 -25.91 7.65
N TRP A 119 49.06 -26.51 8.46
CA TRP A 119 49.88 -27.67 8.07
C TRP A 119 49.52 -28.86 8.97
N HIS A 120 50.49 -29.72 9.28
CA HIS A 120 50.31 -30.79 10.26
C HIS A 120 50.07 -30.22 11.67
N ASP A 121 48.87 -30.43 12.23
CA ASP A 121 48.57 -30.07 13.61
C ASP A 121 49.08 -31.16 14.57
N TYR A 122 50.11 -30.81 15.32
CA TYR A 122 50.76 -31.73 16.26
C TYR A 122 49.84 -32.16 17.40
N GLU A 123 48.86 -31.33 17.78
CA GLU A 123 47.88 -31.66 18.82
C GLU A 123 46.86 -32.69 18.31
N ILE A 124 46.41 -32.55 17.06
CA ILE A 124 45.53 -33.53 16.42
C ILE A 124 46.28 -34.84 16.22
N LEU A 125 47.46 -34.78 15.60
CA LEU A 125 48.23 -35.98 15.24
C LEU A 125 48.73 -36.75 16.46
N GLN A 126 49.00 -36.06 17.58
CA GLN A 126 49.51 -36.63 18.84
C GLN A 126 50.74 -37.51 18.59
N GLY A 127 51.70 -36.99 17.81
CA GLY A 127 52.95 -37.68 17.47
C GLY A 127 52.85 -38.76 16.39
N ARG A 128 51.71 -38.88 15.69
CA ARG A 128 51.56 -39.76 14.52
C ARG A 128 52.09 -39.10 13.25
N SER A 129 52.62 -39.91 12.34
CA SER A 129 53.00 -39.46 10.99
C SER A 129 51.77 -39.29 10.11
N GLU A 130 51.82 -38.29 9.23
CA GLU A 130 50.78 -38.00 8.25
C GLU A 130 51.39 -37.64 6.90
N ASN A 131 50.76 -38.12 5.83
CA ASN A 131 50.82 -37.53 4.52
C ASN A 131 49.44 -36.94 4.19
N ILE A 132 49.38 -35.79 3.54
CA ILE A 132 48.12 -35.09 3.30
C ILE A 132 48.11 -34.55 1.87
N ALA A 133 46.99 -34.73 1.16
CA ALA A 133 46.81 -34.20 -0.19
C ALA A 133 45.54 -33.37 -0.26
N ALA A 134 45.66 -32.12 -0.71
CA ALA A 134 44.56 -31.18 -0.72
C ALA A 134 44.08 -30.86 -2.15
N HIS A 135 42.77 -30.84 -2.35
CA HIS A 135 42.14 -30.40 -3.59
C HIS A 135 40.96 -29.46 -3.32
N GLN A 136 40.60 -28.65 -4.32
CA GLN A 136 39.39 -27.82 -4.26
C GLN A 136 38.34 -28.34 -5.21
N VAL A 137 37.10 -28.42 -4.74
CA VAL A 137 35.93 -28.74 -5.57
C VAL A 137 34.86 -27.66 -5.47
N TYR A 138 34.10 -27.53 -6.54
CA TYR A 138 33.03 -26.56 -6.69
C TYR A 138 31.72 -27.11 -6.15
N VAL A 139 31.05 -26.36 -5.25
CA VAL A 139 29.82 -26.83 -4.56
C VAL A 139 28.55 -26.08 -4.97
N ASP A 140 28.65 -24.86 -5.48
CA ASP A 140 27.47 -24.08 -5.87
C ASP A 140 26.85 -24.62 -7.17
N GLN A 141 25.57 -24.29 -7.40
CA GLN A 141 24.94 -24.44 -8.72
C GLN A 141 24.69 -23.06 -9.32
N ILE A 142 25.73 -22.46 -9.92
CA ILE A 142 25.59 -21.19 -10.64
C ILE A 142 25.27 -21.48 -12.11
N SER A 143 24.18 -20.89 -12.60
CA SER A 143 23.76 -21.01 -13.99
C SER A 143 24.90 -20.57 -14.93
N ASN A 144 25.24 -21.42 -15.91
CA ASN A 144 26.30 -21.23 -16.90
C ASN A 144 27.75 -21.40 -16.40
N LEU A 145 27.98 -21.89 -15.18
CA LEU A 145 29.29 -22.33 -14.71
C LEU A 145 29.32 -23.87 -14.63
N ALA A 146 30.07 -24.50 -15.54
CA ALA A 146 30.18 -25.96 -15.60
C ALA A 146 31.52 -26.43 -15.03
N ALA A 147 31.48 -27.09 -13.87
CA ALA A 147 32.62 -27.83 -13.31
C ALA A 147 32.59 -29.29 -13.79
N ARG A 148 33.77 -29.86 -14.04
CA ARG A 148 33.92 -31.24 -14.54
C ARG A 148 33.74 -32.26 -13.41
N PRO A 149 33.21 -33.47 -13.65
CA PRO A 149 33.35 -34.57 -12.70
C PRO A 149 34.84 -34.85 -12.44
N PHE A 150 35.22 -35.05 -11.18
CA PHE A 150 36.63 -35.30 -10.82
C PHE A 150 37.18 -36.55 -11.52
N ALA A 151 36.33 -37.56 -11.75
CA ALA A 151 36.70 -38.77 -12.51
C ALA A 151 37.15 -38.50 -13.96
N SER A 152 36.82 -37.33 -14.52
CA SER A 152 37.25 -36.93 -15.86
C SER A 152 38.62 -36.24 -15.90
N ALA A 153 39.24 -35.99 -14.74
CA ALA A 153 40.54 -35.33 -14.66
C ALA A 153 41.62 -36.15 -15.37
N VAL A 154 42.66 -35.48 -15.85
CA VAL A 154 43.86 -36.09 -16.44
C VAL A 154 45.10 -35.59 -15.71
N GLY A 155 46.20 -36.35 -15.74
CA GLY A 155 47.43 -36.00 -15.01
C GLY A 155 47.94 -34.60 -15.35
N THR A 156 47.84 -34.17 -16.61
CA THR A 156 48.20 -32.81 -17.04
C THR A 156 47.44 -31.70 -16.30
N ASP A 157 46.23 -31.95 -15.79
CA ASP A 157 45.45 -30.99 -15.00
C ASP A 157 46.16 -30.64 -13.66
N PHE A 158 47.06 -31.51 -13.17
CA PHE A 158 47.77 -31.37 -11.89
C PHE A 158 49.27 -31.08 -12.04
N ALA A 159 49.78 -30.96 -13.27
CA ALA A 159 51.18 -30.63 -13.51
C ALA A 159 51.52 -29.18 -13.11
N ASN A 160 50.56 -28.27 -13.25
CA ASN A 160 50.66 -26.90 -12.76
C ASN A 160 49.65 -26.68 -11.64
N VAL A 161 50.13 -26.68 -10.40
CA VAL A 161 49.31 -26.51 -9.19
C VAL A 161 48.56 -25.17 -9.14
N ASN A 162 48.99 -24.17 -9.91
CA ASN A 162 48.35 -22.85 -9.97
C ASN A 162 47.21 -22.76 -11.02
N ALA A 163 46.95 -23.81 -11.78
CA ALA A 163 46.02 -23.79 -12.91
C ALA A 163 45.09 -25.02 -12.95
N VAL A 164 44.74 -25.57 -11.78
CA VAL A 164 43.86 -26.74 -11.69
C VAL A 164 42.41 -26.34 -12.06
N PRO A 165 41.74 -27.05 -12.99
CA PRO A 165 40.35 -26.80 -13.33
C PRO A 165 39.38 -26.98 -12.14
N LEU A 166 38.18 -26.39 -12.24
CA LEU A 166 37.12 -26.65 -11.27
C LEU A 166 36.52 -28.04 -11.47
N PHE A 167 36.57 -28.87 -10.43
CA PHE A 167 35.99 -30.20 -10.38
C PHE A 167 34.79 -30.30 -9.44
N THR A 168 34.01 -31.37 -9.56
CA THR A 168 32.92 -31.76 -8.64
C THR A 168 33.08 -33.21 -8.23
N ILE A 169 32.67 -33.54 -7.00
CA ILE A 169 32.59 -34.91 -6.51
C ILE A 169 31.14 -35.22 -6.20
N LYS A 170 30.56 -36.15 -6.95
CA LYS A 170 29.16 -36.58 -6.78
C LYS A 170 29.04 -38.10 -6.63
N THR A 171 30.08 -38.83 -7.00
CA THR A 171 30.08 -40.29 -7.03
C THR A 171 31.32 -40.86 -6.36
N MET A 172 31.29 -42.16 -6.02
CA MET A 172 32.49 -42.85 -5.52
C MET A 172 33.61 -42.86 -6.56
N ASP A 173 33.30 -42.79 -7.86
CA ASP A 173 34.30 -42.70 -8.92
C ASP A 173 35.06 -41.37 -8.88
N ASP A 174 34.33 -40.26 -8.67
CA ASP A 174 34.95 -38.94 -8.50
C ASP A 174 35.85 -38.90 -7.26
N LEU A 175 35.38 -39.46 -6.14
CA LEU A 175 36.16 -39.51 -4.90
C LEU A 175 37.42 -40.40 -5.03
N ARG A 176 37.32 -41.53 -5.74
CA ARG A 176 38.49 -42.38 -6.05
C ARG A 176 39.48 -41.66 -6.96
N ALA A 177 39.02 -40.85 -7.92
CA ALA A 177 39.88 -40.01 -8.73
C ALA A 177 40.61 -38.95 -7.88
N CYS A 178 39.92 -38.32 -6.93
CA CYS A 178 40.52 -37.38 -5.98
C CYS A 178 41.63 -38.04 -5.15
N VAL A 179 41.42 -39.25 -4.64
CA VAL A 179 42.45 -40.05 -3.95
C VAL A 179 43.63 -40.37 -4.87
N TYR A 180 43.34 -40.81 -6.10
CA TYR A 180 44.34 -41.19 -7.08
C TYR A 180 45.29 -40.03 -7.41
N TYR A 181 44.74 -38.88 -7.80
CA TYR A 181 45.54 -37.73 -8.18
C TYR A 181 46.26 -37.08 -6.99
N GLY A 182 45.68 -37.16 -5.78
CA GLY A 182 46.38 -36.76 -4.55
C GLY A 182 47.62 -37.59 -4.30
N LEU A 183 47.54 -38.91 -4.49
CA LEU A 183 48.72 -39.77 -4.40
C LEU A 183 49.72 -39.52 -5.52
N MET A 184 49.26 -39.31 -6.77
CA MET A 184 50.17 -38.99 -7.88
C MET A 184 50.93 -37.69 -7.61
N GLY A 185 50.26 -36.66 -7.09
CA GLY A 185 50.89 -35.41 -6.66
C GLY A 185 52.00 -35.66 -5.63
N MET A 186 51.68 -36.36 -4.54
CA MET A 186 52.62 -36.71 -3.48
C MET A 186 53.82 -37.56 -3.94
N LEU A 187 53.65 -38.40 -4.98
CA LEU A 187 54.74 -39.23 -5.52
C LEU A 187 55.59 -38.50 -6.56
N PHE A 188 54.98 -37.65 -7.39
CA PHE A 188 55.61 -37.18 -8.64
C PHE A 188 55.75 -35.67 -8.76
N ASN A 189 55.03 -34.87 -7.96
CA ASN A 189 55.00 -33.40 -8.04
C ASN A 189 55.08 -32.78 -6.63
N ASP A 190 56.10 -33.17 -5.87
CA ASP A 190 56.23 -32.90 -4.43
C ASP A 190 57.54 -32.15 -4.09
N ALA A 191 58.12 -31.44 -5.05
CA ALA A 191 59.40 -30.76 -4.86
C ALA A 191 59.33 -29.64 -3.80
N GLY A 192 58.16 -29.01 -3.65
CA GLY A 192 57.91 -27.99 -2.62
C GLY A 192 58.08 -28.51 -1.19
N ASP A 193 57.78 -29.79 -0.97
CA ASP A 193 57.91 -30.47 0.32
C ASP A 193 59.11 -31.43 0.34
N LEU A 194 60.09 -31.21 -0.54
CA LEU A 194 61.31 -32.03 -0.65
C LEU A 194 61.02 -33.51 -0.89
N PHE A 195 59.93 -33.83 -1.59
CA PHE A 195 59.44 -35.21 -1.77
C PHE A 195 59.20 -35.93 -0.44
N GLY A 196 58.90 -35.18 0.63
CA GLY A 196 58.66 -35.72 1.97
C GLY A 196 57.53 -36.74 1.99
N HIS A 197 56.49 -36.54 1.17
CA HIS A 197 55.38 -37.48 1.08
C HIS A 197 55.82 -38.81 0.42
N ALA A 198 56.54 -38.73 -0.70
CA ALA A 198 57.11 -39.90 -1.38
C ALA A 198 58.09 -40.65 -0.47
N GLN A 199 58.92 -39.92 0.28
CA GLN A 199 59.83 -40.51 1.26
C GLN A 199 59.05 -41.26 2.36
N ASN A 200 58.01 -40.65 2.93
CA ASN A 200 57.16 -41.29 3.93
C ASN A 200 56.50 -42.59 3.43
N PHE A 201 56.08 -42.63 2.16
CA PHE A 201 55.46 -43.82 1.57
C PHE A 201 56.45 -44.90 1.13
N LEU A 202 57.66 -44.55 0.69
CA LEU A 202 58.55 -45.47 -0.03
C LEU A 202 59.88 -45.75 0.69
N THR A 203 60.40 -44.82 1.48
CA THR A 203 61.79 -44.89 1.94
C THR A 203 61.96 -44.81 3.45
N VAL A 204 61.10 -44.07 4.14
CA VAL A 204 61.09 -43.94 5.60
C VAL A 204 60.49 -45.18 6.23
N GLN A 205 61.20 -45.73 7.22
CA GLN A 205 60.67 -46.82 8.04
C GLN A 205 59.68 -46.25 9.05
N GLN A 206 58.38 -46.47 8.80
CA GLN A 206 57.33 -46.03 9.71
C GLN A 206 57.27 -46.93 10.96
N PRO A 207 57.23 -46.37 12.18
CA PRO A 207 57.14 -47.16 13.42
C PRO A 207 55.79 -47.86 13.56
N ILE A 208 54.75 -47.29 12.93
CA ILE A 208 53.42 -47.86 12.79
C ILE A 208 53.26 -48.29 11.33
N THR A 209 52.91 -49.56 11.09
CA THR A 209 52.74 -50.11 9.73
C THR A 209 51.28 -50.23 9.30
N THR A 210 50.35 -49.80 10.15
CA THR A 210 48.93 -49.68 9.83
C THR A 210 48.61 -48.28 9.29
N LEU A 211 47.98 -48.21 8.12
CA LEU A 211 47.66 -46.97 7.41
C LEU A 211 46.17 -46.92 7.06
N ALA A 212 45.54 -45.78 7.26
CA ALA A 212 44.21 -45.49 6.72
C ALA A 212 44.16 -44.08 6.14
N LEU A 213 43.08 -43.81 5.41
CA LEU A 213 42.80 -42.51 4.85
C LEU A 213 41.36 -42.04 5.12
N TYR A 214 41.20 -40.74 5.30
CA TYR A 214 39.89 -40.11 5.43
C TYR A 214 39.95 -38.61 5.03
N PRO A 215 38.93 -38.07 4.35
CA PRO A 215 38.89 -36.65 3.99
C PRO A 215 38.43 -35.78 5.17
N SER A 216 39.04 -34.60 5.32
CA SER A 216 38.48 -33.49 6.08
C SER A 216 38.00 -32.41 5.10
N LEU A 217 36.94 -31.68 5.48
CA LEU A 217 36.30 -30.68 4.61
C LEU A 217 36.32 -29.31 5.26
N THR A 218 36.82 -28.31 4.55
CA THR A 218 36.67 -26.89 4.92
C THR A 218 36.09 -26.10 3.75
N TYR A 219 35.56 -24.91 4.01
CA TYR A 219 34.92 -24.09 2.97
C TYR A 219 35.66 -22.78 2.76
N THR A 220 35.79 -22.39 1.50
CA THR A 220 36.34 -21.08 1.11
C THR A 220 35.52 -20.43 0.00
N THR A 221 35.82 -19.18 -0.30
CA THR A 221 35.15 -18.40 -1.35
C THR A 221 36.12 -18.15 -2.50
N GLY A 222 35.82 -18.72 -3.66
CA GLY A 222 36.47 -18.40 -4.94
C GLY A 222 35.90 -17.14 -5.58
N ARG A 223 36.69 -16.52 -6.46
CA ARG A 223 36.28 -15.38 -7.29
C ARG A 223 36.43 -15.73 -8.76
N GLY A 224 35.39 -15.47 -9.54
CA GLY A 224 35.37 -15.61 -10.99
C GLY A 224 34.98 -14.31 -11.66
N THR A 225 35.19 -14.24 -12.97
CA THR A 225 34.77 -13.10 -13.79
C THR A 225 34.04 -13.64 -15.01
N TRP A 226 32.83 -13.15 -15.27
CA TRP A 226 32.08 -13.47 -16.49
C TRP A 226 32.80 -12.92 -17.74
N SER A 227 32.46 -13.44 -18.92
CA SER A 227 33.04 -12.97 -20.19
C SER A 227 32.82 -11.48 -20.47
N ASN A 228 31.83 -10.86 -19.82
CA ASN A 228 31.56 -9.42 -19.88
C ASN A 228 32.35 -8.58 -18.84
N GLY A 229 33.28 -9.19 -18.09
CA GLY A 229 34.10 -8.51 -17.08
C GLY A 229 33.46 -8.38 -15.69
N THR A 230 32.24 -8.89 -15.49
CA THR A 230 31.55 -8.79 -14.18
C THR A 230 32.11 -9.82 -13.20
N PRO A 231 32.60 -9.41 -12.01
CA PRO A 231 33.07 -10.34 -11.00
C PRO A 231 31.91 -11.06 -10.31
N PHE A 232 32.12 -12.31 -9.92
CA PHE A 232 31.21 -13.08 -9.07
C PHE A 232 32.01 -13.91 -8.07
N THR A 233 31.39 -14.24 -6.94
CA THR A 233 31.97 -15.16 -5.96
C THR A 233 31.27 -16.49 -6.02
N PHE A 234 31.99 -17.55 -5.68
CA PHE A 234 31.43 -18.88 -5.58
C PHE A 234 32.07 -19.65 -4.44
N ARG A 235 31.35 -20.65 -3.91
CA ARG A 235 31.84 -21.50 -2.83
C ARG A 235 32.69 -22.64 -3.38
N LEU A 236 33.79 -22.86 -2.69
CA LEU A 236 34.68 -23.99 -2.87
C LEU A 236 34.67 -24.82 -1.58
N GLU A 237 34.72 -26.13 -1.74
CA GLU A 237 35.00 -27.08 -0.67
C GLU A 237 36.44 -27.56 -0.84
N ASN A 238 37.26 -27.30 0.17
CA ASN A 238 38.62 -27.82 0.28
C ASN A 238 38.51 -29.23 0.84
N ILE A 239 39.15 -30.18 0.17
CA ILE A 239 39.18 -31.58 0.53
C ILE A 239 40.61 -31.96 0.84
N ASP A 240 40.90 -32.18 2.10
CA ASP A 240 42.21 -32.63 2.55
C ASP A 240 42.13 -34.13 2.84
N MET A 241 42.79 -34.92 2.02
CA MET A 241 42.85 -36.37 2.16
C MET A 241 44.01 -36.73 3.08
N HIS A 242 43.71 -37.10 4.32
CA HIS A 242 44.70 -37.45 5.34
C HIS A 242 45.07 -38.92 5.24
N TYR A 243 46.36 -39.25 5.14
CA TYR A 243 46.93 -40.59 5.19
C TYR A 243 47.77 -40.70 6.46
N ILE A 244 47.20 -41.31 7.50
CA ILE A 244 47.80 -41.28 8.84
C ILE A 244 48.20 -42.70 9.27
N TRP A 245 49.44 -42.84 9.74
CA TRP A 245 49.91 -44.07 10.36
C TRP A 245 49.44 -44.13 11.81
N ALA A 246 48.39 -44.90 12.06
CA ALA A 246 47.71 -44.98 13.35
C ALA A 246 47.39 -46.43 13.75
N THR A 247 47.44 -46.70 15.05
CA THR A 247 46.94 -47.94 15.65
C THR A 247 45.56 -47.70 16.27
N GLY A 248 44.66 -48.68 16.16
CA GLY A 248 43.35 -48.64 16.79
C GLY A 248 42.83 -50.05 17.11
N ALA A 249 41.97 -50.17 18.12
CA ALA A 249 41.38 -51.45 18.52
C ALA A 249 40.27 -51.89 17.54
N ASN A 250 40.22 -53.19 17.23
CA ASN A 250 39.29 -53.79 16.25
C ASN A 250 37.82 -53.89 16.73
N ASN A 251 37.37 -53.00 17.60
CA ASN A 251 36.19 -53.24 18.44
C ASN A 251 34.83 -53.06 17.74
N ASN A 252 34.76 -52.74 16.44
CA ASN A 252 33.52 -52.80 15.65
C ASN A 252 33.83 -52.71 14.14
N GLN A 253 33.66 -53.81 13.41
CA GLN A 253 34.06 -53.94 11.99
C GLN A 253 33.12 -53.25 10.99
N HIS A 254 31.97 -52.74 11.45
CA HIS A 254 30.88 -52.25 10.60
C HIS A 254 30.25 -50.92 11.06
N ASP A 255 30.80 -50.28 12.10
CA ASP A 255 30.29 -49.00 12.61
C ASP A 255 31.24 -47.85 12.19
N PHE A 256 31.20 -47.52 10.90
CA PHE A 256 31.84 -46.32 10.35
C PHE A 256 30.80 -45.21 10.11
N GLY A 257 29.61 -45.33 10.72
CA GLY A 257 28.50 -44.41 10.52
C GLY A 257 28.76 -43.02 11.10
N ASN A 258 28.01 -42.02 10.62
CA ASN A 258 28.03 -40.63 11.09
C ASN A 258 27.50 -40.41 12.52
N GLN A 259 27.53 -41.44 13.38
CA GLN A 259 27.23 -41.39 14.82
C GLN A 259 28.27 -40.58 15.64
N GLY A 260 29.18 -39.90 14.96
CA GLY A 260 30.22 -39.05 15.55
C GLY A 260 30.53 -37.89 14.62
N THR A 261 29.52 -37.07 14.29
CA THR A 261 29.82 -35.64 14.32
C THR A 261 30.42 -35.38 15.69
N VAL A 262 31.57 -34.72 15.79
CA VAL A 262 31.96 -34.08 17.04
C VAL A 262 30.88 -33.03 17.31
N THR A 263 29.76 -33.45 17.89
CA THR A 263 28.93 -32.56 18.69
C THR A 263 29.86 -32.12 19.81
N PRO A 264 30.18 -30.81 19.91
CA PRO A 264 31.11 -30.27 20.90
C PRO A 264 30.79 -30.87 22.25
N ASP A 265 31.75 -31.42 23.00
CA ASP A 265 31.47 -32.06 24.30
C ASP A 265 30.59 -31.11 25.15
N TRP A 266 29.29 -31.38 25.16
CA TRP A 266 28.28 -30.50 25.73
C TRP A 266 28.03 -30.97 27.15
N ASP A 267 27.73 -30.03 28.04
CA ASP A 267 27.53 -30.36 29.45
C ASP A 267 26.25 -31.17 29.61
N ARG A 268 26.39 -32.50 29.65
CA ARG A 268 25.27 -33.44 29.85
C ARG A 268 24.61 -33.31 31.23
N THR A 269 25.22 -32.59 32.16
CA THR A 269 24.67 -32.36 33.50
C THR A 269 23.79 -31.11 33.57
N ASP A 270 23.85 -30.24 32.55
CA ASP A 270 22.96 -29.09 32.43
C ASP A 270 21.54 -29.56 32.07
N ASN A 271 20.62 -29.43 33.03
CA ASN A 271 19.20 -29.76 32.85
C ASN A 271 18.35 -28.54 32.51
N GLY A 272 18.99 -27.45 32.10
CA GLY A 272 18.35 -26.21 31.73
C GLY A 272 17.52 -26.32 30.47
N ASN A 273 16.45 -25.52 30.45
CA ASN A 273 15.60 -25.31 29.30
C ASN A 273 15.57 -23.81 29.01
N TYR A 274 16.44 -23.37 28.11
CA TYR A 274 16.71 -21.97 27.84
C TYR A 274 16.14 -21.58 26.49
N ALA A 275 15.48 -20.43 26.42
CA ALA A 275 15.01 -19.90 25.15
C ALA A 275 14.80 -18.40 25.26
N TRP A 276 14.79 -17.73 24.10
CA TRP A 276 14.45 -16.33 23.99
C TRP A 276 13.79 -16.03 22.65
N LEU A 277 12.88 -15.06 22.63
CA LEU A 277 12.38 -14.46 21.39
C LEU A 277 13.19 -13.22 21.07
N ASP A 278 13.96 -13.29 19.99
CA ASP A 278 14.68 -12.13 19.48
C ASP A 278 13.72 -11.10 18.88
N GLY A 279 12.59 -11.57 18.33
CA GLY A 279 11.51 -10.72 17.84
C GLY A 279 10.25 -11.53 17.56
N ALA A 280 9.09 -10.94 17.86
CA ALA A 280 7.80 -11.51 17.48
C ALA A 280 6.78 -10.39 17.20
N PHE A 281 6.22 -10.36 16.00
CA PHE A 281 5.23 -9.37 15.61
C PHE A 281 4.24 -9.92 14.57
N ILE A 282 3.03 -9.36 14.55
CA ILE A 282 2.05 -9.63 13.50
C ILE A 282 2.38 -8.72 12.32
N SER A 283 2.50 -9.27 11.12
CA SER A 283 2.71 -8.52 9.90
C SER A 283 1.40 -7.88 9.42
N SER A 284 1.51 -6.94 8.48
CA SER A 284 0.35 -6.36 7.79
C SER A 284 -0.44 -7.38 6.96
N THR A 285 0.10 -8.57 6.68
CA THR A 285 -0.62 -9.68 6.04
C THR A 285 -1.32 -10.59 7.06
N GLY A 286 -1.19 -10.32 8.36
CA GLY A 286 -1.77 -11.12 9.43
C GLY A 286 -0.94 -12.34 9.82
N GLN A 287 0.31 -12.43 9.39
CA GLN A 287 1.23 -13.50 9.78
C GLN A 287 1.97 -13.13 11.06
N LEU A 288 2.05 -14.04 12.02
CA LEU A 288 2.97 -13.90 13.15
C LEU A 288 4.37 -14.30 12.69
N VAL A 289 5.26 -13.32 12.60
CA VAL A 289 6.69 -13.54 12.35
C VAL A 289 7.39 -13.64 13.70
N ALA A 290 8.06 -14.76 13.95
CA ALA A 290 8.77 -15.01 15.19
C ALA A 290 10.19 -15.54 14.92
N THR A 291 11.18 -14.91 15.54
CA THR A 291 12.58 -15.32 15.53
C THR A 291 13.08 -15.47 16.96
N GLY A 292 13.97 -16.43 17.19
CA GLY A 292 14.47 -16.70 18.53
C GLY A 292 15.37 -17.91 18.56
N TRP A 293 15.53 -18.47 19.75
CA TRP A 293 16.28 -19.70 19.96
C TRP A 293 15.71 -20.50 21.14
N HIS A 294 15.93 -21.81 21.14
CA HIS A 294 15.55 -22.73 22.22
C HIS A 294 16.63 -23.82 22.35
N ALA A 295 17.38 -23.79 23.44
CA ALA A 295 18.54 -24.63 23.71
C ALA A 295 18.32 -25.45 25.00
N THR A 296 18.37 -26.78 24.88
CA THR A 296 18.21 -27.70 26.02
C THR A 296 18.78 -29.08 25.67
N ASN A 297 19.38 -29.76 26.65
CA ASN A 297 19.80 -31.16 26.50
C ASN A 297 18.63 -32.10 26.21
N ALA A 298 17.42 -31.73 26.65
CA ALA A 298 16.21 -32.47 26.32
C ALA A 298 15.88 -32.44 24.82
N ALA A 299 16.54 -31.64 23.98
CA ALA A 299 16.35 -31.73 22.53
C ALA A 299 17.03 -32.99 21.91
N GLN A 300 17.93 -33.64 22.65
CA GLN A 300 18.61 -34.85 22.18
C GLN A 300 17.60 -35.97 21.92
N GLY A 301 17.69 -36.59 20.73
CA GLY A 301 16.76 -37.63 20.29
C GLY A 301 15.41 -37.11 19.75
N ARG A 302 15.21 -35.79 19.70
CA ARG A 302 13.96 -35.14 19.25
C ARG A 302 14.22 -34.30 18.00
N PRO A 303 14.27 -34.91 16.80
CA PRO A 303 14.76 -34.23 15.59
C PRO A 303 13.79 -33.18 15.03
N TYR A 304 12.51 -33.24 15.39
CA TYR A 304 11.50 -32.33 14.87
C TYR A 304 11.34 -31.11 15.75
N HIS A 305 11.38 -29.90 15.16
CA HIS A 305 11.23 -28.64 15.87
C HIS A 305 10.02 -27.89 15.34
N TYR A 306 9.14 -27.43 16.23
CA TYR A 306 7.93 -26.68 15.90
C TYR A 306 7.83 -25.38 16.67
N LEU A 307 7.26 -24.37 16.03
CA LEU A 307 6.58 -23.29 16.72
C LEU A 307 5.08 -23.55 16.75
N ILE A 308 4.48 -23.41 17.92
CA ILE A 308 3.04 -23.56 18.14
C ILE A 308 2.50 -22.26 18.73
N ALA A 309 1.48 -21.69 18.11
CA ALA A 309 0.74 -20.54 18.63
C ALA A 309 -0.54 -20.99 19.30
N LEU A 310 -0.76 -20.55 20.53
CA LEU A 310 -2.01 -20.74 21.27
C LEU A 310 -2.72 -19.40 21.47
N ASP A 311 -4.06 -19.43 21.54
CA ASP A 311 -4.87 -18.27 21.94
C ASP A 311 -4.85 -18.04 23.46
N GLN A 312 -5.58 -17.02 23.93
CA GLN A 312 -5.69 -16.68 25.35
C GLN A 312 -6.31 -17.78 26.24
N ASN A 313 -7.00 -18.77 25.64
CA ASN A 313 -7.62 -19.90 26.33
C ASN A 313 -6.77 -21.17 26.22
N GLY A 314 -5.64 -21.13 25.54
CA GLY A 314 -4.77 -22.27 25.31
C GLY A 314 -5.18 -23.15 24.12
N HIS A 315 -6.10 -22.70 23.26
CA HIS A 315 -6.42 -23.43 22.03
C HIS A 315 -5.33 -23.22 20.99
N GLU A 316 -4.92 -24.29 20.31
CA GLU A 316 -3.94 -24.23 19.24
C GLU A 316 -4.48 -23.48 18.04
N LEU A 317 -3.89 -22.32 17.74
CA LEU A 317 -4.17 -21.55 16.55
C LEU A 317 -3.46 -22.19 15.36
N GLN A 318 -2.17 -22.47 15.48
CA GLN A 318 -1.39 -23.09 14.40
C GLN A 318 -0.09 -23.68 14.93
N ARG A 319 0.39 -24.70 14.23
CA ARG A 319 1.71 -25.29 14.39
C ARG A 319 2.46 -25.28 13.05
N VAL A 320 3.74 -24.93 13.09
CA VAL A 320 4.61 -24.88 11.92
C VAL A 320 5.93 -25.56 12.27
N ALA A 321 6.37 -26.50 11.43
CA ALA A 321 7.72 -27.06 11.53
C ALA A 321 8.74 -25.96 11.20
N THR A 322 9.74 -25.79 12.06
CA THR A 322 10.76 -24.76 11.89
C THR A 322 12.12 -25.37 11.58
N HIS A 323 12.92 -24.60 10.85
CA HIS A 323 14.28 -24.98 10.50
C HIS A 323 15.24 -24.38 11.50
N ARG A 324 16.29 -25.14 11.83
CA ARG A 324 17.35 -24.70 12.71
C ARG A 324 18.14 -23.57 12.06
N VAL A 325 18.47 -22.57 12.87
CA VAL A 325 19.28 -21.41 12.49
C VAL A 325 20.51 -21.38 13.39
N ASP A 326 21.67 -21.11 12.79
CA ASP A 326 22.93 -21.07 13.50
C ASP A 326 22.97 -19.92 14.53
N ARG A 327 23.38 -20.25 15.76
CA ARG A 327 23.51 -19.37 16.92
C ARG A 327 24.78 -19.64 17.73
N PRO A 328 25.97 -19.28 17.19
CA PRO A 328 27.23 -19.42 17.91
C PRO A 328 27.29 -18.62 19.22
N ASP A 329 26.52 -17.54 19.33
CA ASP A 329 26.34 -16.77 20.56
C ASP A 329 25.61 -17.57 21.65
N VAL A 330 24.58 -18.35 21.30
CA VAL A 330 23.85 -19.22 22.23
C VAL A 330 24.76 -20.36 22.71
N GLN A 331 25.54 -20.97 21.82
CA GLN A 331 26.54 -21.97 22.20
C GLN A 331 27.57 -21.46 23.22
N ARG A 332 28.00 -20.20 23.09
CA ARG A 332 28.92 -19.58 24.05
C ARG A 332 28.29 -19.32 25.41
N ALA A 333 26.98 -19.05 25.45
CA ALA A 333 26.24 -18.77 26.69
C ALA A 333 25.76 -20.05 27.39
N HIS A 334 25.38 -21.07 26.61
CA HIS A 334 24.79 -22.31 27.07
C HIS A 334 25.45 -23.49 26.36
N ASN A 335 26.26 -24.27 27.10
CA ASN A 335 26.93 -25.46 26.57
C ASN A 335 26.02 -26.69 26.62
N VAL A 336 24.87 -26.63 25.94
CA VAL A 336 23.88 -27.73 25.85
C VAL A 336 23.81 -28.30 24.44
N TYR A 337 23.14 -29.45 24.30
CA TYR A 337 23.01 -30.19 23.04
C TYR A 337 22.58 -29.29 21.87
N ASP A 338 23.44 -29.24 20.85
CA ASP A 338 23.22 -28.53 19.58
C ASP A 338 22.85 -27.03 19.75
N ALA A 339 23.35 -26.39 20.81
CA ALA A 339 23.07 -24.97 21.11
C ALA A 339 23.51 -24.03 19.98
N ALA A 340 24.57 -24.40 19.24
CA ALA A 340 25.01 -23.70 18.03
C ALA A 340 23.97 -23.69 16.90
N LYS A 341 22.93 -24.53 16.94
CA LYS A 341 21.83 -24.60 15.97
C LYS A 341 20.46 -24.44 16.63
N ALA A 342 20.41 -23.86 17.83
CA ALA A 342 19.19 -23.70 18.61
C ALA A 342 18.25 -22.60 18.07
N GLY A 343 18.68 -21.83 17.07
CA GLY A 343 17.91 -20.73 16.50
C GLY A 343 16.73 -21.19 15.67
N PHE A 344 15.72 -20.32 15.54
CA PHE A 344 14.59 -20.50 14.64
C PHE A 344 14.15 -19.15 14.04
N ALA A 345 13.57 -19.22 12.84
CA ALA A 345 12.87 -18.13 12.19
C ALA A 345 11.62 -18.69 11.51
N THR A 346 10.44 -18.29 11.94
CA THR A 346 9.17 -18.92 11.54
C THR A 346 8.08 -17.88 11.30
N GLN A 347 7.23 -18.18 10.33
CA GLN A 347 6.02 -17.42 10.04
C GLN A 347 4.81 -18.33 10.27
N LEU A 348 3.82 -17.84 11.02
CA LEU A 348 2.55 -18.52 11.25
C LEU A 348 1.44 -17.68 10.62
N ASP A 349 0.66 -18.29 9.72
CA ASP A 349 -0.49 -17.66 9.08
C ASP A 349 -1.71 -17.63 10.02
N LEU A 350 -1.84 -16.51 10.73
CA LEU A 350 -2.92 -16.26 11.69
C LEU A 350 -3.99 -15.33 11.12
N ALA A 351 -3.92 -14.94 9.84
CA ALA A 351 -4.69 -13.83 9.28
C ALA A 351 -6.20 -14.00 9.43
N ALA A 352 -6.72 -15.24 9.40
CA ALA A 352 -8.13 -15.57 9.57
C ALA A 352 -8.56 -15.88 11.03
N LYS A 353 -7.64 -15.77 11.99
CA LYS A 353 -7.83 -16.18 13.39
C LYS A 353 -7.79 -15.01 14.38
N LEU A 354 -7.27 -13.85 13.96
CA LEU A 354 -7.01 -12.71 14.86
C LEU A 354 -8.27 -12.03 15.40
N ALA A 355 -9.45 -12.23 14.80
CA ALA A 355 -10.67 -11.49 15.13
C ALA A 355 -11.11 -11.56 16.60
N LYS A 356 -10.73 -12.63 17.32
CA LYS A 356 -11.09 -12.86 18.73
C LYS A 356 -9.89 -13.18 19.62
N VAL A 357 -8.69 -13.05 19.09
CA VAL A 357 -7.45 -13.41 19.80
C VAL A 357 -6.91 -12.16 20.46
N THR A 358 -6.93 -12.10 21.79
CA THR A 358 -6.41 -10.96 22.56
C THR A 358 -4.95 -11.14 22.95
N SER A 359 -4.50 -12.40 23.03
CA SER A 359 -3.11 -12.74 23.26
C SER A 359 -2.73 -14.02 22.54
N ILE A 360 -1.46 -14.11 22.12
CA ILE A 360 -0.87 -15.29 21.53
C ILE A 360 0.26 -15.77 22.42
N ARG A 361 0.20 -17.03 22.85
CA ARG A 361 1.33 -17.66 23.54
C ARG A 361 2.06 -18.58 22.57
N LEU A 362 3.34 -18.32 22.37
CA LEU A 362 4.21 -19.16 21.54
C LEU A 362 4.85 -20.27 22.38
N ILE A 363 4.93 -21.45 21.79
CA ILE A 363 5.69 -22.60 22.29
C ILE A 363 6.75 -22.95 21.25
N SER A 364 7.99 -23.11 21.69
CA SER A 364 9.03 -23.77 20.92
C SER A 364 9.12 -25.22 21.39
N ARG A 365 8.85 -26.17 20.49
CA ARG A 365 8.75 -27.60 20.81
C ARG A 365 9.76 -28.42 20.03
N TYR A 366 10.61 -29.18 20.72
CA TYR A 366 11.32 -30.31 20.12
C TYR A 366 10.52 -31.59 20.35
N SER A 367 10.40 -32.46 19.34
CA SER A 367 9.59 -33.67 19.37
C SER A 367 10.33 -34.87 18.76
N GLY A 368 10.13 -36.04 19.36
CA GLY A 368 10.56 -37.33 18.81
C GLY A 368 9.69 -37.79 17.63
N SER A 369 8.44 -37.34 17.56
CA SER A 369 7.50 -37.68 16.48
C SER A 369 7.33 -36.57 15.44
N MET A 370 7.14 -36.98 14.17
CA MET A 370 6.98 -36.10 13.00
C MET A 370 5.69 -35.26 13.02
N ASP A 371 4.72 -35.61 13.86
CA ASP A 371 3.51 -34.81 14.05
C ASP A 371 3.66 -33.79 15.19
N GLY A 372 4.73 -33.86 15.99
CA GLY A 372 4.98 -32.96 17.11
C GLY A 372 4.19 -33.26 18.39
N ASN A 373 3.54 -34.43 18.51
CA ASN A 373 2.63 -34.74 19.62
C ASN A 373 3.15 -35.78 20.63
N SER A 374 4.31 -36.39 20.41
CA SER A 374 4.85 -37.42 21.29
C SER A 374 6.33 -37.20 21.57
N ASP A 375 6.76 -37.57 22.78
CA ASP A 375 8.14 -37.45 23.22
C ASP A 375 8.71 -36.03 22.99
N TYR A 376 8.06 -35.02 23.58
CA TYR A 376 8.39 -33.62 23.34
C TYR A 376 8.90 -32.88 24.57
N VAL A 377 9.70 -31.84 24.32
CA VAL A 377 10.07 -30.82 25.29
C VAL A 377 9.65 -29.45 24.77
N ASP A 378 8.99 -28.69 25.66
CA ASP A 378 8.45 -27.38 25.35
C ASP A 378 9.20 -26.29 26.09
N TYR A 379 9.43 -25.17 25.42
CA TYR A 379 9.62 -23.89 26.06
C TYR A 379 8.44 -22.99 25.78
N TRP A 380 7.89 -22.40 26.84
CA TRP A 380 6.72 -21.52 26.78
C TRP A 380 7.15 -20.08 26.91
N PHE A 381 7.02 -19.31 25.83
CA PHE A 381 7.33 -17.88 25.88
C PHE A 381 6.26 -17.09 26.64
N ALA A 382 6.63 -15.87 27.02
CA ALA A 382 5.67 -14.89 27.51
C ALA A 382 4.61 -14.61 26.43
N PRO A 383 3.34 -14.39 26.81
CA PRO A 383 2.29 -14.10 25.85
C PRO A 383 2.51 -12.75 25.16
N LEU A 384 2.23 -12.72 23.86
CA LEU A 384 2.22 -11.53 23.03
C LEU A 384 0.81 -10.95 23.03
N THR A 385 0.66 -9.65 23.27
CA THR A 385 -0.64 -8.99 23.16
C THR A 385 -1.00 -8.78 21.70
N VAL A 386 -2.26 -9.03 21.34
CA VAL A 386 -2.80 -8.70 20.02
C VAL A 386 -3.68 -7.46 20.15
N ASP A 387 -3.40 -6.45 19.34
CA ASP A 387 -4.20 -5.22 19.32
C ASP A 387 -5.60 -5.52 18.79
N GLN A 388 -6.60 -5.31 19.64
CA GLN A 388 -8.02 -5.45 19.31
C GLN A 388 -8.71 -4.08 19.14
N GLY A 389 -7.94 -3.01 19.03
CA GLY A 389 -8.44 -1.68 18.76
C GLY A 389 -9.14 -1.58 17.41
N ASN A 390 -10.04 -0.61 17.33
CA ASN A 390 -10.78 -0.29 16.13
C ASN A 390 -10.48 1.16 15.74
N TYR A 391 -9.66 1.35 14.70
CA TYR A 391 -9.09 2.64 14.35
C TYR A 391 -9.53 3.05 12.95
N ALA A 392 -9.94 4.30 12.78
CA ALA A 392 -10.29 4.82 11.48
C ALA A 392 -10.16 6.35 11.46
N ASN A 393 -10.00 6.91 10.27
CA ASN A 393 -10.13 8.34 10.04
C ASN A 393 -10.90 8.60 8.74
N LEU A 394 -11.68 9.67 8.75
CA LEU A 394 -12.25 10.22 7.53
C LEU A 394 -11.33 11.34 7.06
N ASP A 395 -10.60 11.11 5.98
CA ASP A 395 -9.61 12.06 5.45
C ASP A 395 -10.28 13.20 4.69
N GLY A 396 -11.42 12.94 4.05
CA GLY A 396 -12.13 13.93 3.25
C GLY A 396 -13.60 13.62 3.03
N ALA A 397 -14.39 14.69 2.97
CA ALA A 397 -15.78 14.67 2.52
C ALA A 397 -16.04 15.92 1.67
N ALA A 398 -16.35 15.74 0.39
CA ALA A 398 -16.56 16.84 -0.54
C ALA A 398 -17.61 16.49 -1.59
N VAL A 399 -18.30 17.51 -2.11
CA VAL A 399 -19.17 17.34 -3.27
C VAL A 399 -18.34 17.56 -4.54
N VAL A 400 -18.31 16.55 -5.41
CA VAL A 400 -17.59 16.59 -6.70
C VAL A 400 -18.50 15.97 -7.76
N GLY A 401 -18.78 16.70 -8.84
CA GLY A 401 -19.58 16.19 -9.97
C GLY A 401 -20.96 15.65 -9.55
N ASP A 402 -21.71 16.44 -8.77
CA ASP A 402 -23.03 16.09 -8.23
C ASP A 402 -23.06 14.81 -7.36
N GLN A 403 -21.92 14.41 -6.79
CA GLN A 403 -21.80 13.28 -5.87
C GLN A 403 -21.06 13.68 -4.59
N LEU A 404 -21.42 13.08 -3.45
CA LEU A 404 -20.65 13.17 -2.22
C LEU A 404 -19.52 12.14 -2.27
N ARG A 405 -18.30 12.62 -2.42
CA ARG A 405 -17.08 11.82 -2.33
C ARG A 405 -16.58 11.76 -0.90
N LEU A 406 -16.38 10.54 -0.40
CA LEU A 406 -15.82 10.26 0.92
C LEU A 406 -14.52 9.48 0.76
N SER A 407 -13.47 9.90 1.46
CA SER A 407 -12.20 9.17 1.54
C SER A 407 -11.71 9.06 2.98
N GLY A 408 -11.02 7.97 3.27
CA GLY A 408 -10.54 7.69 4.62
C GLY A 408 -9.84 6.34 4.73
N TRP A 409 -9.72 5.84 5.95
CA TRP A 409 -9.22 4.50 6.24
C TRP A 409 -9.89 3.91 7.49
N HIS A 410 -9.94 2.59 7.58
CA HIS A 410 -10.45 1.85 8.74
C HIS A 410 -9.65 0.54 8.89
N THR A 411 -9.05 0.30 10.05
CA THR A 411 -8.24 -0.90 10.33
C THR A 411 -8.51 -1.45 11.72
N SER A 412 -8.66 -2.77 11.81
CA SER A 412 -8.83 -3.50 13.06
C SER A 412 -8.56 -4.99 12.87
N ASN A 413 -7.87 -5.63 13.82
CA ASN A 413 -7.73 -7.09 13.79
C ASN A 413 -9.08 -7.82 13.96
N GLN A 414 -10.11 -7.16 14.51
CA GLN A 414 -11.49 -7.68 14.58
C GLN A 414 -12.09 -7.91 13.19
N ALA A 415 -11.58 -7.23 12.15
CA ALA A 415 -11.98 -7.41 10.77
C ALA A 415 -11.42 -8.69 10.12
N SER A 416 -10.54 -9.42 10.81
CA SER A 416 -10.03 -10.72 10.36
C SER A 416 -11.19 -11.68 10.01
N GLY A 417 -11.14 -12.26 8.80
CA GLY A 417 -12.20 -13.12 8.27
C GLY A 417 -13.43 -12.39 7.71
N LYS A 418 -13.45 -11.05 7.70
CA LYS A 418 -14.55 -10.24 7.14
C LYS A 418 -14.19 -9.69 5.78
N ALA A 419 -14.61 -10.38 4.72
CA ALA A 419 -14.18 -10.10 3.35
C ALA A 419 -14.77 -8.80 2.76
N TYR A 420 -15.84 -8.26 3.34
CA TYR A 420 -16.57 -7.13 2.76
C TYR A 420 -16.38 -5.86 3.59
N HIS A 421 -15.97 -4.79 2.93
CA HIS A 421 -15.77 -3.47 3.51
C HIS A 421 -16.76 -2.47 2.89
N TYR A 422 -17.68 -1.94 3.70
CA TYR A 422 -18.67 -0.97 3.27
C TYR A 422 -18.45 0.39 3.93
N ILE A 423 -18.72 1.44 3.18
CA ILE A 423 -19.02 2.76 3.73
C ILE A 423 -20.53 2.95 3.66
N ILE A 424 -21.14 3.37 4.76
CA ILE A 424 -22.59 3.53 4.88
C ILE A 424 -22.88 4.94 5.34
N ILE A 425 -23.86 5.58 4.71
CA ILE A 425 -24.36 6.90 5.11
C ILE A 425 -25.75 6.77 5.71
N LEU A 426 -25.94 7.42 6.84
CA LEU A 426 -27.23 7.59 7.49
C LEU A 426 -27.61 9.07 7.50
N ASN A 427 -28.84 9.37 7.11
CA ASN A 427 -29.46 10.69 7.23
C ASN A 427 -30.51 10.64 8.35
N ASN A 428 -30.32 11.40 9.43
CA ASN A 428 -31.17 11.35 10.64
C ASN A 428 -31.38 9.93 11.21
N GLY A 429 -30.33 9.09 11.16
CA GLY A 429 -30.37 7.73 11.69
C GLY A 429 -30.97 6.68 10.76
N HIS A 430 -31.45 7.07 9.57
CA HIS A 430 -31.88 6.14 8.53
C HIS A 430 -30.79 5.97 7.49
N GLU A 431 -30.46 4.72 7.16
CA GLU A 431 -29.54 4.43 6.05
C GLU A 431 -30.12 4.93 4.72
N VAL A 432 -29.33 5.72 3.99
CA VAL A 432 -29.69 6.30 2.69
C VAL A 432 -28.81 5.80 1.56
N GLY A 433 -27.71 5.12 1.89
CA GLY A 433 -26.89 4.43 0.91
C GLY A 433 -25.72 3.69 1.56
N ARG A 434 -25.23 2.69 0.83
CA ARG A 434 -23.98 1.98 1.13
C ARG A 434 -23.16 1.80 -0.13
N GLN A 435 -21.84 1.82 0.01
CA GLN A 435 -20.89 1.54 -1.07
C GLN A 435 -19.90 0.48 -0.63
N LEU A 436 -19.72 -0.55 -1.46
CA LEU A 436 -18.66 -1.54 -1.25
C LEU A 436 -17.32 -0.92 -1.69
N VAL A 437 -16.30 -1.05 -0.85
CA VAL A 437 -14.94 -0.62 -1.16
C VAL A 437 -14.30 -1.69 -2.04
N SER A 438 -14.25 -1.44 -3.35
CA SER A 438 -13.70 -2.35 -4.35
C SER A 438 -12.16 -2.29 -4.34
N ALA A 439 -11.56 -3.15 -3.51
CA ALA A 439 -10.14 -3.16 -3.14
C ALA A 439 -9.71 -1.92 -2.33
N GLY A 440 -9.24 -2.15 -1.11
CA GLY A 440 -8.82 -1.08 -0.22
C GLY A 440 -7.66 -0.28 -0.82
N ALA A 441 -7.72 1.05 -0.70
CA ALA A 441 -6.67 1.93 -1.18
C ALA A 441 -5.40 1.73 -0.34
N ASN A 442 -4.24 1.81 -1.01
CA ASN A 442 -2.94 1.64 -0.36
C ASN A 442 -2.66 2.78 0.62
N ARG A 443 -2.30 2.44 1.86
CA ARG A 443 -2.06 3.34 3.00
C ARG A 443 -0.77 3.00 3.73
N PRO A 444 0.40 3.32 3.14
CA PRO A 444 1.70 3.07 3.79
C PRO A 444 1.87 3.86 5.08
N ASP A 445 1.26 5.04 5.17
CA ASP A 445 1.21 5.87 6.38
C ASP A 445 0.49 5.16 7.54
N VAL A 446 -0.64 4.50 7.26
CA VAL A 446 -1.38 3.70 8.25
C VAL A 446 -0.59 2.44 8.61
N ALA A 447 0.03 1.77 7.64
CA ALA A 447 0.90 0.61 7.90
C ALA A 447 2.14 0.95 8.75
N ASN A 448 2.67 2.16 8.67
CA ASN A 448 3.80 2.57 9.50
C ASN A 448 3.42 2.74 10.97
N VAL A 449 2.19 3.18 11.26
CA VAL A 449 1.68 3.38 12.63
C VAL A 449 1.05 2.11 13.20
N TYR A 450 0.33 1.36 12.36
CA TYR A 450 -0.46 0.18 12.72
C TYR A 450 0.02 -1.08 11.99
N GLY A 451 1.33 -1.23 11.80
CA GLY A 451 1.92 -2.36 11.07
C GLY A 451 1.65 -3.73 11.69
N HIS A 452 1.29 -3.74 12.98
CA HIS A 452 0.85 -4.90 13.75
C HIS A 452 -0.63 -5.28 13.58
N ILE A 453 -1.38 -4.53 12.76
CA ILE A 453 -2.77 -4.83 12.41
C ILE A 453 -2.83 -5.37 10.98
N ALA A 454 -3.45 -6.54 10.82
CA ALA A 454 -3.64 -7.17 9.52
C ALA A 454 -4.48 -6.26 8.60
N GLY A 455 -4.03 -6.07 7.36
CA GLY A 455 -4.71 -5.25 6.36
C GLY A 455 -4.49 -3.75 6.50
N ALA A 456 -3.73 -3.26 7.49
CA ALA A 456 -3.55 -1.82 7.73
C ALA A 456 -3.06 -1.04 6.50
N GLY A 457 -2.17 -1.64 5.70
CA GLY A 457 -1.67 -1.03 4.45
C GLY A 457 -2.68 -0.98 3.30
N GLN A 458 -3.81 -1.67 3.40
CA GLN A 458 -4.91 -1.68 2.42
C GLN A 458 -6.23 -1.25 3.07
N SER A 459 -6.15 -0.44 4.13
CA SER A 459 -7.31 0.00 4.92
C SER A 459 -8.06 1.18 4.30
N GLY A 460 -7.52 1.78 3.24
CA GLY A 460 -8.05 3.01 2.65
C GLY A 460 -9.35 2.79 1.87
N PHE A 461 -10.18 3.82 1.77
CA PHE A 461 -11.36 3.84 0.92
C PHE A 461 -11.51 5.19 0.22
N SER A 462 -12.16 5.16 -0.95
CA SER A 462 -12.66 6.34 -1.66
C SER A 462 -13.94 5.93 -2.38
N VAL A 463 -15.07 6.48 -1.97
CA VAL A 463 -16.39 6.09 -2.47
C VAL A 463 -17.24 7.32 -2.76
N ASP A 464 -18.16 7.17 -3.70
CA ASP A 464 -19.06 8.23 -4.13
C ASP A 464 -20.52 7.86 -3.85
N PHE A 465 -21.29 8.83 -3.36
CA PHE A 465 -22.72 8.70 -3.09
C PHE A 465 -23.51 9.70 -3.91
N ALA A 466 -24.63 9.26 -4.48
CA ALA A 466 -25.57 10.15 -5.14
C ALA A 466 -26.20 11.10 -4.11
N LEU A 467 -26.25 12.39 -4.44
CA LEU A 467 -26.80 13.41 -3.55
C LEU A 467 -28.32 13.32 -3.37
N ALA A 468 -29.03 12.67 -4.30
CA ALA A 468 -30.49 12.60 -4.32
C ALA A 468 -31.11 11.98 -3.06
N ALA A 469 -30.38 11.06 -2.40
CA ALA A 469 -30.83 10.40 -1.18
C ALA A 469 -30.33 11.08 0.11
N LEU A 470 -29.52 12.14 -0.02
CA LEU A 470 -28.95 12.87 1.11
C LEU A 470 -29.80 14.09 1.46
N ASN A 471 -29.58 14.61 2.66
CA ASN A 471 -30.04 15.95 3.03
C ASN A 471 -29.03 16.54 4.03
N PHE A 472 -28.25 17.53 3.59
CA PHE A 472 -27.21 18.15 4.43
C PHE A 472 -27.76 19.02 5.57
N ASN A 473 -29.04 19.39 5.49
CA ASN A 473 -29.75 20.12 6.55
C ASN A 473 -30.17 19.22 7.71
N GLN A 474 -29.95 17.91 7.59
CA GLN A 474 -30.17 16.92 8.61
C GLN A 474 -28.84 16.39 9.12
N ARG A 475 -28.84 15.53 10.15
CA ARG A 475 -27.63 14.86 10.61
C ARG A 475 -27.18 13.82 9.58
N VAL A 476 -26.04 14.04 8.94
CA VAL A 476 -25.40 13.07 8.03
C VAL A 476 -24.28 12.35 8.78
N GLN A 477 -24.50 11.08 9.06
CA GLN A 477 -23.58 10.20 9.78
C GLN A 477 -22.95 9.21 8.80
N VAL A 478 -21.62 9.10 8.84
CA VAL A 478 -20.88 8.10 8.08
C VAL A 478 -20.38 7.03 9.03
N LEU A 479 -20.46 5.76 8.62
CA LEU A 479 -19.74 4.68 9.26
C LEU A 479 -19.00 3.83 8.23
N SER A 480 -17.91 3.22 8.69
CA SER A 480 -17.16 2.21 7.95
C SER A 480 -17.42 0.85 8.60
N ARG A 481 -17.73 -0.16 7.80
CA ARG A 481 -18.13 -1.49 8.26
C ARG A 481 -17.30 -2.57 7.59
N TYR A 482 -16.66 -3.43 8.38
CA TYR A 482 -16.20 -4.73 7.90
C TYR A 482 -17.22 -5.80 8.27
N THR A 483 -17.55 -6.71 7.35
CA THR A 483 -18.52 -7.79 7.58
C THR A 483 -18.21 -9.04 6.75
N ASP A 484 -18.71 -10.19 7.21
CA ASP A 484 -18.63 -11.48 6.52
C ASP A 484 -19.80 -11.71 5.54
N ASP A 485 -20.81 -10.84 5.55
CA ASP A 485 -21.98 -10.93 4.70
C ASP A 485 -21.82 -10.11 3.41
N PRO A 486 -21.93 -10.73 2.21
CA PRO A 486 -21.92 -10.02 0.93
C PRO A 486 -23.02 -8.96 0.75
N ALA A 487 -24.08 -9.01 1.56
CA ALA A 487 -25.12 -7.99 1.57
C ALA A 487 -24.83 -6.82 2.53
N GLY A 488 -23.84 -6.95 3.43
CA GLY A 488 -23.43 -5.90 4.36
C GLY A 488 -24.15 -5.90 5.73
N ASN A 489 -24.96 -6.91 6.05
CA ASN A 489 -25.84 -6.93 7.24
C ASN A 489 -25.45 -7.97 8.30
N GLY A 490 -24.41 -8.77 8.04
CA GLY A 490 -23.93 -9.83 8.91
C GLY A 490 -23.11 -9.35 10.10
N ASN A 491 -22.22 -10.22 10.58
CA ASN A 491 -21.38 -9.96 11.75
C ASN A 491 -20.40 -8.83 11.44
N ALA A 492 -20.62 -7.65 12.02
CA ALA A 492 -19.96 -6.42 11.64
C ALA A 492 -18.95 -5.90 12.66
N VAL A 493 -17.90 -5.25 12.16
CA VAL A 493 -17.03 -4.34 12.91
C VAL A 493 -17.25 -2.95 12.34
N ASP A 494 -17.93 -2.12 13.11
CA ASP A 494 -18.34 -0.79 12.71
C ASP A 494 -17.46 0.26 13.37
N TYR A 495 -17.02 1.23 12.58
CA TYR A 495 -16.45 2.48 13.07
C TYR A 495 -17.35 3.63 12.66
N TRP A 496 -17.83 4.39 13.65
CA TRP A 496 -18.67 5.56 13.46
C TRP A 496 -17.80 6.81 13.44
N PHE A 497 -17.75 7.50 12.31
CA PHE A 497 -17.00 8.76 12.21
C PHE A 497 -17.73 9.90 12.92
N ALA A 498 -17.08 11.05 13.06
CA ALA A 498 -17.82 12.26 13.39
C ALA A 498 -18.86 12.54 12.27
N PRO A 499 -20.09 12.98 12.62
CA PRO A 499 -21.08 13.38 11.60
C PRO A 499 -20.52 14.48 10.69
N LEU A 500 -20.84 14.41 9.40
CA LEU A 500 -20.53 15.48 8.45
C LEU A 500 -21.33 16.75 8.75
N THR A 501 -22.56 16.55 9.21
CA THR A 501 -23.51 17.55 9.68
C THR A 501 -24.26 16.98 10.88
N ASP A 502 -24.67 17.83 11.81
CA ASP A 502 -25.43 17.45 13.01
C ASP A 502 -26.93 17.80 12.90
N GLY A 503 -27.34 18.38 11.77
CA GLY A 503 -28.69 18.94 11.57
C GLY A 503 -28.94 20.24 12.34
N GLN A 504 -27.92 20.80 12.99
CA GLN A 504 -27.95 22.07 13.72
C GLN A 504 -26.98 23.03 13.04
N TYR A 505 -27.39 23.60 11.91
CA TYR A 505 -26.56 24.53 11.15
C TYR A 505 -27.10 25.96 11.26
N SER A 506 -26.20 26.93 11.23
CA SER A 506 -26.59 28.33 11.13
C SER A 506 -27.09 28.59 9.71
N ASN A 507 -28.28 29.17 9.58
CA ASN A 507 -28.86 29.63 8.32
C ASN A 507 -29.36 31.06 8.50
N GLN A 508 -28.42 32.02 8.45
CA GLN A 508 -28.69 33.43 8.76
C GLN A 508 -28.46 34.28 7.52
N ALA A 509 -29.29 35.30 7.33
CA ALA A 509 -29.16 36.20 6.20
C ALA A 509 -29.75 37.57 6.52
N ALA A 510 -29.32 38.60 5.82
CA ALA A 510 -30.04 39.86 5.76
C ALA A 510 -29.97 40.47 4.35
N LEU A 511 -31.03 41.20 4.00
CA LEU A 511 -31.10 41.97 2.78
C LEU A 511 -30.68 43.40 3.10
N ASP A 512 -29.57 43.83 2.53
CA ASP A 512 -29.00 45.16 2.78
C ASP A 512 -29.65 46.21 1.86
N ASN A 513 -30.08 45.80 0.66
CA ASN A 513 -30.68 46.70 -0.32
C ASN A 513 -31.65 45.94 -1.24
N PHE A 514 -32.82 46.54 -1.45
CA PHE A 514 -33.78 46.18 -2.50
C PHE A 514 -34.42 47.48 -3.00
N ALA A 515 -33.87 48.05 -4.07
CA ALA A 515 -34.28 49.37 -4.54
C ALA A 515 -34.27 49.46 -6.06
N VAL A 516 -35.28 50.14 -6.60
CA VAL A 516 -35.36 50.49 -8.01
C VAL A 516 -34.80 51.89 -8.21
N SER A 517 -33.83 52.04 -9.13
CA SER A 517 -33.30 53.34 -9.52
C SER A 517 -32.78 53.30 -10.96
N ASN A 518 -32.99 54.36 -11.73
CA ASN A 518 -32.56 54.46 -13.13
C ASN A 518 -32.96 53.24 -14.00
N GLY A 519 -34.16 52.70 -13.81
CA GLY A 519 -34.62 51.52 -14.56
C GLY A 519 -33.94 50.19 -14.18
N ARG A 520 -33.22 50.15 -13.05
CA ARG A 520 -32.56 48.94 -12.56
C ARG A 520 -33.00 48.58 -11.16
N LEU A 521 -33.17 47.29 -10.90
CA LEU A 521 -33.40 46.73 -9.58
C LEU A 521 -32.05 46.32 -8.98
N LYS A 522 -31.65 47.01 -7.92
CA LYS A 522 -30.44 46.69 -7.15
C LYS A 522 -30.83 45.82 -5.96
N VAL A 523 -30.23 44.63 -5.88
CA VAL A 523 -30.46 43.67 -4.80
C VAL A 523 -29.11 43.33 -4.18
N ALA A 524 -28.94 43.58 -2.89
CA ALA A 524 -27.71 43.22 -2.18
C ALA A 524 -28.02 42.75 -0.78
N GLY A 525 -27.19 41.86 -0.26
CA GLY A 525 -27.36 41.27 1.06
C GLY A 525 -26.27 40.28 1.36
N TRP A 526 -26.51 39.45 2.37
CA TRP A 526 -25.64 38.34 2.73
C TRP A 526 -26.45 37.14 3.21
N HIS A 527 -25.89 35.94 3.03
CA HIS A 527 -26.46 34.67 3.49
C HIS A 527 -25.32 33.78 4.01
N ALA A 528 -25.22 33.66 5.34
CA ALA A 528 -24.25 32.81 6.02
C ALA A 528 -24.91 31.47 6.39
N ASN A 529 -24.38 30.39 5.82
CA ASN A 529 -24.94 29.04 5.91
C ASN A 529 -23.85 28.01 6.29
N GLY A 530 -24.07 27.23 7.35
CA GLY A 530 -23.14 26.18 7.79
C GLY A 530 -23.01 24.97 6.85
N VAL A 531 -23.99 24.72 5.98
CA VAL A 531 -23.95 23.62 4.99
C VAL A 531 -23.35 24.02 3.65
N SER A 532 -23.00 25.29 3.45
CA SER A 532 -22.38 25.81 2.22
C SER A 532 -21.05 25.13 1.85
N ARG A 533 -20.43 24.40 2.79
CA ARG A 533 -19.26 23.56 2.53
C ARG A 533 -19.54 22.45 1.50
N PHE A 534 -20.78 21.95 1.47
CA PHE A 534 -21.28 20.95 0.52
C PHE A 534 -22.15 21.59 -0.58
N GLU A 535 -22.76 22.73 -0.28
CA GLU A 535 -23.62 23.50 -1.20
C GLU A 535 -22.90 24.77 -1.68
N GLN A 536 -21.96 24.60 -2.63
CA GLN A 536 -20.97 25.63 -2.96
C GLN A 536 -21.45 26.69 -3.96
N HIS A 537 -22.60 26.48 -4.60
CA HIS A 537 -23.14 27.38 -5.63
C HIS A 537 -24.21 28.30 -5.04
N HIS A 538 -24.02 29.61 -5.20
CA HIS A 538 -24.90 30.62 -4.62
C HIS A 538 -25.83 31.20 -5.67
N PHE A 539 -27.13 31.04 -5.49
CA PHE A 539 -28.16 31.60 -6.35
C PHE A 539 -28.96 32.68 -5.61
N ILE A 540 -29.34 33.72 -6.34
CA ILE A 540 -30.37 34.68 -5.91
C ILE A 540 -31.55 34.53 -6.85
N ILE A 541 -32.70 34.19 -6.27
CA ILE A 541 -33.94 33.94 -6.99
C ILE A 541 -34.92 35.05 -6.66
N LEU A 542 -35.50 35.66 -7.68
CA LEU A 542 -36.60 36.60 -7.55
C LEU A 542 -37.91 35.82 -7.72
N PHE A 543 -38.77 35.86 -6.71
CA PHE A 543 -40.01 35.10 -6.66
C PHE A 543 -41.20 36.04 -6.50
N ASP A 544 -42.21 35.90 -7.34
CA ASP A 544 -43.47 36.62 -7.23
C ASP A 544 -44.38 35.88 -6.23
N ALA A 545 -44.48 36.41 -5.02
CA ALA A 545 -45.29 35.82 -3.96
C ALA A 545 -46.80 36.04 -4.16
N THR A 546 -47.20 36.96 -5.04
CA THR A 546 -48.61 37.17 -5.37
C THR A 546 -49.12 36.05 -6.28
N THR A 547 -48.32 35.64 -7.25
CA THR A 547 -48.69 34.57 -8.21
C THR A 547 -48.12 33.20 -7.84
N ASN A 548 -47.24 33.14 -6.84
CA ASN A 548 -46.49 31.95 -6.42
C ASN A 548 -45.64 31.39 -7.58
N GLN A 549 -44.99 32.28 -8.33
CA GLN A 549 -44.15 31.92 -9.48
C GLN A 549 -42.75 32.50 -9.37
N GLN A 550 -41.76 31.72 -9.80
CA GLN A 550 -40.41 32.24 -9.96
C GLN A 550 -40.39 33.23 -11.13
N VAL A 551 -39.77 34.40 -10.92
CA VAL A 551 -39.50 35.38 -11.98
C VAL A 551 -38.21 34.98 -12.69
N GLU A 552 -37.09 35.02 -11.96
CA GLU A 552 -35.74 34.75 -12.51
C GLU A 552 -34.80 34.21 -11.42
N SER A 553 -33.71 33.58 -11.84
CA SER A 553 -32.68 33.01 -10.97
C SER A 553 -31.29 33.33 -11.49
N TYR A 554 -30.41 33.77 -10.59
CA TYR A 554 -29.06 34.21 -10.92
C TYR A 554 -28.03 33.46 -10.10
N LEU A 555 -27.11 32.75 -10.76
CA LEU A 555 -25.88 32.27 -10.12
C LEU A 555 -24.98 33.48 -9.86
N VAL A 556 -24.64 33.73 -8.59
CA VAL A 556 -23.87 34.88 -8.15
C VAL A 556 -22.49 34.49 -7.62
N SER A 557 -21.55 35.41 -7.74
CA SER A 557 -20.25 35.31 -7.07
C SER A 557 -20.34 35.89 -5.67
N ALA A 558 -19.64 35.27 -4.72
CA ALA A 558 -19.56 35.73 -3.35
C ALA A 558 -18.93 37.13 -3.25
N VAL A 559 -19.48 37.95 -2.36
CA VAL A 559 -18.95 39.26 -1.96
C VAL A 559 -18.44 39.17 -0.54
N ALA A 560 -17.23 39.71 -0.29
CA ALA A 560 -16.59 39.64 1.01
C ALA A 560 -17.38 40.41 2.09
N ARG A 561 -17.57 39.78 3.25
CA ARG A 561 -18.29 40.32 4.42
C ARG A 561 -17.53 40.10 5.73
N PRO A 562 -16.45 40.86 5.98
CA PRO A 562 -15.68 40.75 7.23
C PRO A 562 -16.50 41.07 8.49
N ASP A 563 -17.53 41.89 8.34
CA ASP A 563 -18.52 42.19 9.38
C ASP A 563 -19.34 40.96 9.78
N VAL A 564 -19.81 40.18 8.81
CA VAL A 564 -20.56 38.93 9.05
C VAL A 564 -19.65 37.87 9.66
N GLN A 565 -18.41 37.73 9.16
CA GLN A 565 -17.41 36.83 9.75
C GLN A 565 -17.14 37.13 11.24
N ARG A 566 -17.15 38.41 11.63
CA ARG A 566 -16.94 38.81 13.03
C ARG A 566 -18.08 38.35 13.94
N VAL A 567 -19.32 38.37 13.45
CA VAL A 567 -20.51 37.97 14.21
C VAL A 567 -20.67 36.44 14.21
N TYR A 568 -20.38 35.79 13.09
CA TYR A 568 -20.55 34.35 12.89
C TYR A 568 -19.23 33.64 12.53
N PRO A 569 -18.19 33.67 13.40
CA PRO A 569 -16.86 33.19 13.04
C PRO A 569 -16.80 31.68 12.74
N GLY A 570 -17.75 30.89 13.27
CA GLY A 570 -17.83 29.44 13.05
C GLY A 570 -18.63 29.01 11.82
N VAL A 571 -19.22 29.93 11.05
CA VAL A 571 -20.01 29.60 9.86
C VAL A 571 -19.11 29.64 8.63
N ALA A 572 -19.07 28.54 7.88
CA ALA A 572 -18.04 28.27 6.86
C ALA A 572 -17.89 29.38 5.80
N ASN A 573 -19.01 29.94 5.32
CA ASN A 573 -19.01 31.00 4.31
C ASN A 573 -19.18 32.42 4.88
N ALA A 574 -19.15 32.64 6.20
CA ALA A 574 -19.55 33.94 6.78
C ALA A 574 -18.79 35.14 6.16
N GLY A 575 -17.47 35.03 6.01
CA GLY A 575 -16.64 36.07 5.38
C GLY A 575 -16.84 36.25 3.86
N GLN A 576 -17.52 35.31 3.20
CA GLN A 576 -17.81 35.32 1.76
C GLN A 576 -19.33 35.15 1.50
N SER A 577 -20.15 35.60 2.44
CA SER A 577 -21.60 35.37 2.44
C SER A 577 -22.37 36.40 1.61
N GLY A 578 -21.72 37.48 1.17
CA GLY A 578 -22.36 38.59 0.50
C GLY A 578 -22.76 38.27 -0.94
N PHE A 579 -23.76 38.99 -1.44
CA PHE A 579 -24.16 39.00 -2.84
C PHE A 579 -24.58 40.40 -3.27
N SER A 580 -24.47 40.69 -4.57
CA SER A 580 -24.93 41.93 -5.17
C SER A 580 -25.35 41.68 -6.61
N LEU A 581 -26.54 42.16 -6.96
CA LEU A 581 -27.13 42.11 -8.28
C LEU A 581 -27.59 43.51 -8.68
N ASP A 582 -27.39 43.81 -9.95
CA ASP A 582 -27.91 45.00 -10.60
C ASP A 582 -28.66 44.54 -11.86
N LEU A 583 -29.98 44.44 -11.75
CA LEU A 583 -30.83 43.80 -12.76
C LEU A 583 -31.54 44.85 -13.60
N ASP A 584 -31.64 44.63 -14.91
CA ASP A 584 -32.46 45.46 -15.78
C ASP A 584 -33.94 45.21 -15.48
N LEU A 585 -34.64 46.24 -14.97
CA LEU A 585 -36.05 46.13 -14.62
C LEU A 585 -36.91 45.83 -15.85
N ALA A 586 -36.47 46.29 -17.04
CA ALA A 586 -37.18 46.05 -18.29
C ALA A 586 -37.21 44.56 -18.70
N ALA A 587 -36.23 43.77 -18.26
CA ALA A 587 -36.11 42.35 -18.57
C ALA A 587 -36.92 41.46 -17.61
N LEU A 588 -37.23 41.95 -16.40
CA LEU A 588 -37.86 41.16 -15.34
C LEU A 588 -39.38 41.03 -15.45
N ASN A 589 -40.04 41.83 -16.32
CA ASN A 589 -41.50 41.86 -16.50
C ASN A 589 -42.30 41.94 -15.18
N LEU A 590 -41.81 42.72 -14.22
CA LEU A 590 -42.45 42.83 -12.90
C LEU A 590 -43.81 43.51 -13.00
N VAL A 591 -44.75 43.01 -12.21
CA VAL A 591 -46.14 43.42 -12.18
C VAL A 591 -46.38 44.37 -11.01
N PRO A 592 -46.99 45.54 -11.23
CA PRO A 592 -47.29 46.48 -10.15
C PRO A 592 -48.28 45.90 -9.14
N GLY A 593 -48.14 46.28 -7.87
CA GLY A 593 -48.96 45.78 -6.78
C GLY A 593 -48.62 44.36 -6.33
N HIS A 594 -47.72 43.66 -7.03
CA HIS A 594 -47.24 42.35 -6.62
C HIS A 594 -46.18 42.46 -5.52
N ARG A 595 -46.10 41.41 -4.69
CA ARG A 595 -45.09 41.26 -3.64
C ARG A 595 -44.00 40.33 -4.13
N TYR A 596 -42.76 40.80 -4.08
CA TYR A 596 -41.61 40.03 -4.54
C TYR A 596 -40.75 39.58 -3.38
N VAL A 597 -40.38 38.31 -3.37
CA VAL A 597 -39.48 37.72 -2.38
C VAL A 597 -38.14 37.49 -3.06
N VAL A 598 -37.08 37.95 -2.41
CA VAL A 598 -35.72 37.51 -2.74
C VAL A 598 -35.48 36.22 -1.97
N ILE A 599 -34.99 35.19 -2.65
CA ILE A 599 -34.56 33.94 -2.04
C ILE A 599 -33.06 33.82 -2.29
N SER A 600 -32.29 33.65 -1.23
CA SER A 600 -30.87 33.32 -1.33
C SER A 600 -30.70 31.82 -1.15
N ARG A 601 -30.17 31.13 -2.16
CA ARG A 601 -30.01 29.67 -2.18
C ARG A 601 -28.55 29.28 -2.26
N TYR A 602 -28.09 28.44 -1.36
CA TYR A 602 -26.88 27.66 -1.58
C TYR A 602 -27.26 26.30 -2.15
N SER A 603 -26.52 25.81 -3.14
CA SER A 603 -26.80 24.55 -3.84
C SER A 603 -25.53 23.75 -4.09
N SER A 604 -25.66 22.43 -4.07
CA SER A 604 -24.62 21.50 -4.48
C SER A 604 -24.42 21.43 -6.00
N SER A 605 -25.27 22.06 -6.80
CA SER A 605 -25.18 22.07 -8.27
C SER A 605 -25.18 23.48 -8.85
N ALA A 606 -24.36 23.71 -9.87
CA ALA A 606 -24.31 24.97 -10.61
C ALA A 606 -25.36 25.05 -11.73
N ALA A 607 -26.07 23.96 -12.02
CA ALA A 607 -26.99 23.89 -13.15
C ALA A 607 -28.39 24.44 -12.81
N GLY A 608 -29.02 25.08 -13.81
CA GLY A 608 -30.39 25.60 -13.68
C GLY A 608 -30.54 26.58 -12.51
N ASN A 609 -31.51 26.31 -11.61
CA ASN A 609 -31.75 27.11 -10.40
C ASN A 609 -31.18 26.43 -9.13
N GLY A 610 -30.14 25.60 -9.30
CA GLY A 610 -29.51 24.86 -8.20
C GLY A 610 -30.42 23.79 -7.58
N ASN A 611 -31.43 23.32 -8.30
CA ASN A 611 -32.38 22.29 -7.86
C ASN A 611 -32.55 21.14 -8.87
N GLY A 612 -31.59 20.96 -9.78
CA GLY A 612 -31.60 19.93 -10.81
C GLY A 612 -30.95 18.61 -10.36
N ASN A 613 -31.31 17.49 -11.00
CA ASN A 613 -30.63 16.19 -10.88
C ASN A 613 -30.40 15.66 -9.44
N GLY A 614 -31.31 15.95 -8.50
CA GLY A 614 -31.19 15.51 -7.11
C GLY A 614 -30.17 16.30 -6.29
N SER A 615 -29.82 17.51 -6.72
CA SER A 615 -28.98 18.43 -5.96
C SER A 615 -29.60 18.78 -4.60
N GLN A 616 -28.73 18.98 -3.61
CA GLN A 616 -29.13 19.50 -2.31
C GLN A 616 -29.03 21.01 -2.31
N TYR A 617 -29.94 21.68 -1.60
CA TYR A 617 -29.94 23.12 -1.49
C TYR A 617 -30.56 23.59 -0.18
N THR A 618 -30.15 24.79 0.21
CA THR A 618 -30.64 25.50 1.38
C THR A 618 -31.04 26.90 1.02
N ASP A 619 -32.30 27.23 1.30
CA ASP A 619 -32.87 28.53 1.04
C ASP A 619 -32.92 29.37 2.30
N TYR A 620 -32.71 30.67 2.09
CA TYR A 620 -33.18 31.71 2.99
C TYR A 620 -34.18 32.58 2.24
N TRP A 621 -35.39 32.64 2.75
CA TRP A 621 -36.48 33.45 2.21
C TRP A 621 -36.48 34.79 2.94
N PHE A 622 -36.10 35.87 2.26
CA PHE A 622 -36.17 37.20 2.85
C PHE A 622 -37.63 37.65 3.01
N ALA A 623 -37.86 38.64 3.88
CA ALA A 623 -39.17 39.25 3.99
C ALA A 623 -39.63 39.80 2.62
N PRO A 624 -40.91 39.60 2.22
CA PRO A 624 -41.41 40.13 0.96
C PRO A 624 -41.15 41.62 0.83
N GLN A 625 -40.58 42.01 -0.29
CA GLN A 625 -40.38 43.38 -0.69
C GLN A 625 -41.54 43.78 -1.59
N GLU A 626 -42.26 44.81 -1.19
CA GLU A 626 -43.25 45.42 -2.07
C GLU A 626 -42.51 46.34 -3.04
N LEU A 627 -42.60 46.05 -4.33
CA LEU A 627 -42.29 47.07 -5.32
C LEU A 627 -43.39 48.11 -5.20
N LEU A 628 -43.11 49.19 -4.47
CA LEU A 628 -44.08 50.24 -4.18
C LEU A 628 -44.68 50.76 -5.48
N SER A 629 -45.83 50.23 -5.85
CA SER A 629 -46.73 50.83 -6.82
C SER A 629 -47.63 51.78 -6.05
N GLY A 630 -47.37 53.08 -6.17
CA GLY A 630 -48.13 54.10 -5.44
C GLY A 630 -47.39 55.40 -5.13
N GLN A 631 -46.08 55.49 -5.37
CA GLN A 631 -45.36 56.77 -5.37
C GLN A 631 -45.34 57.46 -6.74
N GLU A 632 -45.98 56.84 -7.74
CA GLU A 632 -46.07 57.33 -9.10
C GLU A 632 -46.71 58.72 -9.12
N ALA A 633 -45.97 59.68 -9.68
CA ALA A 633 -46.44 61.05 -9.82
C ALA A 633 -47.03 61.26 -11.21
N GLY A 634 -47.94 62.22 -11.31
CA GLY A 634 -48.36 62.73 -12.58
C GLY A 634 -49.19 63.97 -12.41
N TYR A 635 -49.46 64.63 -13.52
CA TYR A 635 -50.26 65.84 -13.56
C TYR A 635 -50.97 65.95 -14.90
N VAL A 636 -52.17 66.54 -14.90
CA VAL A 636 -52.87 66.95 -16.11
C VAL A 636 -52.49 68.39 -16.41
N ASP A 637 -51.67 68.59 -17.45
CA ASP A 637 -51.23 69.92 -17.87
C ASP A 637 -52.40 70.74 -18.42
N GLN A 638 -53.31 70.09 -19.17
CA GLN A 638 -54.47 70.71 -19.77
C GLN A 638 -55.58 69.68 -20.07
N HIS A 639 -56.82 70.13 -20.02
CA HIS A 639 -57.97 69.39 -20.52
C HIS A 639 -58.89 70.32 -21.32
N LEU A 640 -59.51 69.81 -22.39
CA LEU A 640 -60.36 70.59 -23.30
C LEU A 640 -61.54 69.75 -23.79
N LEU A 641 -62.75 70.29 -23.65
CA LEU A 641 -63.96 69.76 -24.29
C LEU A 641 -64.10 70.32 -25.71
N ARG A 642 -64.32 69.46 -26.70
CA ARG A 642 -64.54 69.87 -28.10
C ARG A 642 -65.51 68.92 -28.81
N GLN A 643 -66.13 69.40 -29.89
CA GLN A 643 -66.89 68.54 -30.80
C GLN A 643 -65.92 67.88 -31.80
N VAL A 644 -65.96 66.54 -31.89
CA VAL A 644 -65.17 65.75 -32.85
C VAL A 644 -66.13 64.77 -33.53
N GLY A 645 -66.31 64.87 -34.85
CA GLY A 645 -67.17 63.96 -35.61
C GLY A 645 -68.65 63.95 -35.15
N GLY A 646 -69.17 65.08 -34.64
CA GLY A 646 -70.56 65.20 -34.16
C GLY A 646 -70.80 64.67 -32.75
N ARG A 647 -69.75 64.32 -31.99
CA ARG A 647 -69.81 63.93 -30.58
C ARG A 647 -68.92 64.82 -29.72
N THR A 648 -69.33 65.04 -28.47
CA THR A 648 -68.49 65.72 -27.48
C THR A 648 -67.32 64.81 -27.09
N ALA A 649 -66.10 65.34 -27.10
CA ALA A 649 -64.91 64.61 -26.70
C ALA A 649 -64.08 65.45 -25.72
N LEU A 650 -63.55 64.79 -24.69
CA LEU A 650 -62.63 65.37 -23.72
C LEU A 650 -61.20 65.02 -24.14
N THR A 651 -60.40 66.02 -24.50
CA THR A 651 -58.97 65.86 -24.74
C THR A 651 -58.21 66.19 -23.47
N VAL A 652 -57.34 65.29 -23.01
CA VAL A 652 -56.52 65.46 -21.81
C VAL A 652 -55.07 65.28 -22.19
N ALA A 653 -54.22 66.22 -21.80
CA ALA A 653 -52.77 66.11 -21.92
C ALA A 653 -52.11 66.29 -20.56
N GLY A 654 -51.06 65.52 -20.31
CA GLY A 654 -50.39 65.49 -19.02
C GLY A 654 -49.12 64.69 -19.05
N TRP A 655 -48.65 64.31 -17.87
CA TRP A 655 -47.56 63.36 -17.70
C TRP A 655 -47.81 62.43 -16.53
N ARG A 656 -47.23 61.22 -16.59
CA ARG A 656 -47.21 60.25 -15.50
C ARG A 656 -45.91 59.47 -15.52
N VAL A 657 -45.29 59.32 -14.36
CA VAL A 657 -44.11 58.49 -14.16
C VAL A 657 -44.47 57.12 -13.57
N THR A 658 -43.82 56.06 -14.04
CA THR A 658 -43.99 54.68 -13.57
C THR A 658 -42.70 53.87 -13.77
N ASN A 659 -42.53 52.84 -12.93
CA ASN A 659 -41.46 51.85 -13.05
C ASN A 659 -41.87 50.59 -13.81
N LEU A 660 -43.06 50.60 -14.43
CA LEU A 660 -43.46 49.57 -15.37
C LEU A 660 -42.52 49.49 -16.58
N ALA A 661 -41.88 48.33 -16.73
CA ALA A 661 -41.07 47.95 -17.89
C ALA A 661 -41.81 48.06 -19.23
N ARG A 662 -43.07 47.58 -19.23
CA ARG A 662 -44.03 47.65 -20.33
C ARG A 662 -45.38 47.97 -19.71
N GLY A 663 -46.06 48.97 -20.25
CA GLY A 663 -47.31 49.45 -19.68
C GLY A 663 -48.25 49.97 -20.75
N TYR A 664 -49.47 49.45 -20.78
CA TYR A 664 -50.58 50.00 -21.54
C TYR A 664 -51.21 51.11 -20.71
N HIS A 665 -51.27 52.30 -21.30
CA HIS A 665 -51.80 53.49 -20.64
C HIS A 665 -53.27 53.70 -21.02
N THR A 666 -54.16 53.69 -20.05
CA THR A 666 -55.59 53.95 -20.23
C THR A 666 -56.02 55.13 -19.40
N LEU A 667 -56.72 56.09 -20.01
CA LEU A 667 -57.40 57.17 -19.29
C LEU A 667 -58.86 56.78 -19.09
N ILE A 668 -59.35 56.88 -17.86
CA ILE A 668 -60.73 56.62 -17.49
C ILE A 668 -61.31 57.92 -16.95
N LEU A 669 -62.42 58.37 -17.53
CA LEU A 669 -63.19 59.49 -17.00
C LEU A 669 -64.22 58.95 -16.01
N PHE A 670 -64.06 59.31 -14.75
CA PHE A 670 -64.93 58.91 -13.65
C PHE A 670 -65.82 60.07 -13.22
N ASP A 671 -67.13 59.84 -13.17
CA ASP A 671 -68.14 60.77 -12.65
C ASP A 671 -68.19 60.60 -11.12
N ASN A 672 -67.60 61.55 -10.40
CA ASN A 672 -67.54 61.52 -8.94
C ASN A 672 -68.93 61.72 -8.33
N THR A 673 -69.79 62.52 -8.96
CA THR A 673 -71.14 62.81 -8.49
C THR A 673 -72.05 61.57 -8.55
N ARG A 674 -71.89 60.73 -9.59
CA ARG A 674 -72.67 59.49 -9.76
C ARG A 674 -71.95 58.21 -9.39
N GLY A 675 -70.68 58.30 -8.97
CA GLY A 675 -69.89 57.17 -8.51
C GLY A 675 -69.68 56.09 -9.58
N ARG A 676 -69.53 56.47 -10.85
CA ARG A 676 -69.35 55.52 -11.95
C ARG A 676 -68.37 56.00 -13.01
N GLU A 677 -67.75 55.05 -13.69
CA GLU A 677 -67.03 55.31 -14.92
C GLU A 677 -67.99 55.79 -16.03
N LEU A 678 -67.63 56.90 -16.68
CA LEU A 678 -68.40 57.46 -17.80
C LEU A 678 -67.88 56.96 -19.15
N ALA A 679 -66.55 56.94 -19.34
CA ALA A 679 -65.90 56.47 -20.55
C ALA A 679 -64.40 56.25 -20.30
N ARG A 680 -63.74 55.46 -21.15
CA ARG A 680 -62.28 55.26 -21.13
C ARG A 680 -61.67 55.31 -22.53
N GLN A 681 -60.37 55.58 -22.60
CA GLN A 681 -59.58 55.57 -23.83
C GLN A 681 -58.15 55.08 -23.54
N THR A 682 -57.67 54.10 -24.30
CA THR A 682 -56.25 53.73 -24.31
C THR A 682 -55.46 54.77 -25.09
N VAL A 683 -54.40 55.30 -24.46
CA VAL A 683 -53.51 56.31 -25.05
C VAL A 683 -52.42 55.58 -25.82
N ALA A 684 -52.56 55.53 -27.16
CA ALA A 684 -51.62 54.97 -28.15
C ALA A 684 -50.93 53.65 -27.75
N ASP A 685 -51.11 52.57 -28.53
CA ASP A 685 -50.61 51.21 -28.25
C ASP A 685 -49.07 51.05 -28.09
N THR A 686 -48.30 52.13 -28.16
CA THR A 686 -46.86 52.15 -27.92
C THR A 686 -46.53 52.61 -26.48
N PRO A 687 -45.80 51.82 -25.67
CA PRO A 687 -45.49 52.13 -24.26
C PRO A 687 -44.50 53.30 -24.07
N THR A 688 -44.22 54.07 -25.12
CA THR A 688 -43.29 55.19 -25.09
C THR A 688 -44.08 56.47 -25.30
N GLY A 689 -44.56 57.05 -24.20
CA GLY A 689 -45.31 58.31 -24.21
C GLY A 689 -44.55 59.48 -24.85
N LEU A 690 -45.14 60.66 -24.76
CA LEU A 690 -44.57 61.89 -25.30
C LEU A 690 -43.33 62.31 -24.49
N ALA A 691 -42.32 62.86 -25.18
CA ALA A 691 -41.08 63.28 -24.56
C ALA A 691 -41.31 64.40 -23.53
N ARG A 692 -40.73 64.26 -22.34
CA ARG A 692 -40.81 65.24 -21.23
C ARG A 692 -39.45 65.47 -20.58
N PRO A 693 -38.57 66.30 -21.18
CA PRO A 693 -37.24 66.58 -20.63
C PRO A 693 -37.25 67.19 -19.23
N ASP A 694 -38.29 67.97 -18.92
CA ASP A 694 -38.56 68.53 -17.60
C ASP A 694 -38.83 67.46 -16.54
N ILE A 695 -39.64 66.46 -16.88
CA ILE A 695 -39.96 65.32 -16.00
C ILE A 695 -38.77 64.37 -15.88
N MET A 696 -38.01 64.14 -16.96
CA MET A 696 -36.75 63.41 -16.91
C MET A 696 -35.78 64.01 -15.89
N ARG A 697 -35.65 65.34 -15.85
CA ARG A 697 -34.75 66.01 -14.91
C ARG A 697 -35.18 65.83 -13.45
N LEU A 698 -36.49 65.83 -13.18
CA LEU A 698 -37.04 65.70 -11.83
C LEU A 698 -37.10 64.25 -11.34
N TYR A 699 -37.51 63.33 -12.21
CA TYR A 699 -37.92 61.98 -11.87
C TYR A 699 -37.10 60.88 -12.55
N GLY A 700 -36.15 61.23 -13.44
CA GLY A 700 -35.38 60.27 -14.24
C GLY A 700 -34.48 59.35 -13.43
N ARG A 701 -34.18 59.68 -12.16
CA ARG A 701 -33.47 58.78 -11.25
C ARG A 701 -34.36 57.74 -10.59
N GLN A 702 -35.67 57.99 -10.55
CA GLN A 702 -36.65 57.22 -9.81
C GLN A 702 -37.54 56.35 -10.71
N TYR A 703 -37.85 56.83 -11.93
CA TYR A 703 -38.84 56.20 -12.81
C TYR A 703 -38.32 55.92 -14.21
N LEU A 704 -38.55 54.70 -14.68
CA LEU A 704 -38.09 54.22 -15.98
C LEU A 704 -38.61 55.06 -17.16
N ASN A 705 -39.90 55.42 -17.15
CA ASN A 705 -40.53 56.12 -18.27
C ASN A 705 -40.36 57.66 -18.22
N ALA A 706 -39.60 58.23 -17.27
CA ALA A 706 -39.57 59.68 -17.02
C ALA A 706 -39.26 60.53 -18.27
N ALA A 707 -38.36 60.05 -19.14
CA ALA A 707 -38.03 60.71 -20.41
C ALA A 707 -39.21 60.80 -21.39
N ARG A 708 -40.17 59.87 -21.27
CA ARG A 708 -41.34 59.70 -22.13
C ARG A 708 -42.63 59.57 -21.32
N ALA A 709 -42.69 60.32 -20.23
CA ALA A 709 -43.80 60.29 -19.28
C ALA A 709 -45.04 61.05 -19.78
N GLY A 710 -44.94 61.84 -20.85
CA GLY A 710 -46.04 62.64 -21.36
C GLY A 710 -47.12 61.80 -22.03
N PHE A 711 -48.35 62.27 -22.01
CA PHE A 711 -49.47 61.63 -22.69
C PHE A 711 -50.46 62.66 -23.22
N THR A 712 -51.17 62.31 -24.30
CA THR A 712 -52.35 63.03 -24.79
C THR A 712 -53.39 62.00 -25.23
N GLY A 713 -54.58 62.04 -24.64
CA GLY A 713 -55.69 61.16 -24.99
C GLY A 713 -56.97 61.94 -25.28
N THR A 714 -57.82 61.42 -26.17
CA THR A 714 -59.15 62.00 -26.45
C THR A 714 -60.22 60.96 -26.14
N ILE A 715 -61.03 61.21 -25.12
CA ILE A 715 -62.13 60.34 -24.69
C ILE A 715 -63.42 60.86 -25.36
N SER A 716 -64.05 60.04 -26.20
CA SER A 716 -65.38 60.36 -26.73
C SER A 716 -66.43 60.13 -25.66
N LEU A 717 -67.24 61.16 -25.39
CA LEU A 717 -68.29 61.11 -24.38
C LEU A 717 -69.58 60.54 -25.00
N PRO A 718 -70.38 59.77 -24.22
CA PRO A 718 -71.67 59.30 -24.69
C PRO A 718 -72.63 60.46 -24.99
N ALA A 719 -73.59 60.23 -25.87
CA ALA A 719 -74.65 61.20 -26.12
C ALA A 719 -75.46 61.42 -24.83
N GLY A 720 -75.70 62.69 -24.46
CA GLY A 720 -76.36 63.04 -23.20
C GLY A 720 -75.49 62.83 -21.95
N TRP A 721 -74.16 62.88 -22.10
CA TRP A 721 -73.27 62.85 -20.93
C TRP A 721 -73.63 63.97 -19.93
N PRO A 722 -73.50 63.72 -18.62
CA PRO A 722 -74.00 64.67 -17.62
C PRO A 722 -73.13 65.92 -17.45
N GLN A 723 -73.66 67.09 -17.79
CA GLN A 723 -72.96 68.36 -17.63
C GLN A 723 -73.10 68.90 -16.20
N GLY A 724 -72.03 69.50 -15.68
CA GLY A 724 -71.99 70.17 -14.37
C GLY A 724 -71.58 69.25 -13.22
N ASP A 725 -71.61 67.94 -13.45
CA ASP A 725 -71.08 66.94 -12.53
C ASP A 725 -69.57 67.04 -12.36
N ASP A 726 -69.11 66.57 -11.22
CA ASP A 726 -67.70 66.58 -10.83
C ASP A 726 -66.97 65.37 -11.40
N TYR A 727 -65.84 65.60 -12.07
CA TYR A 727 -65.12 64.55 -12.78
C TYR A 727 -63.67 64.38 -12.34
N THR A 728 -63.20 63.13 -12.42
CA THR A 728 -61.79 62.74 -12.24
C THR A 728 -61.30 61.98 -13.46
N ILE A 729 -60.10 62.30 -13.93
CA ILE A 729 -59.37 61.42 -14.84
C ILE A 729 -58.53 60.47 -14.04
N ILE A 730 -58.80 59.18 -14.18
CA ILE A 730 -57.94 58.12 -13.68
C ILE A 730 -56.99 57.76 -14.81
N SER A 731 -55.71 58.06 -14.62
CA SER A 731 -54.66 57.51 -15.44
C SER A 731 -54.34 56.12 -14.90
N ARG A 732 -54.49 55.10 -15.74
CA ARG A 732 -54.27 53.69 -15.40
C ARG A 732 -53.15 53.12 -16.25
N TYR A 733 -52.19 52.46 -15.62
CA TYR A 733 -51.19 51.67 -16.32
C TYR A 733 -51.33 50.20 -15.93
N THR A 734 -51.21 49.30 -16.90
CA THR A 734 -51.24 47.84 -16.70
C THR A 734 -50.15 47.19 -17.56
N PRO A 735 -49.50 46.09 -17.14
CA PRO A 735 -48.55 45.37 -17.97
C PRO A 735 -49.22 44.58 -19.10
N THR A 736 -50.55 44.47 -19.12
CA THR A 736 -51.31 43.70 -20.12
C THR A 736 -52.23 44.60 -20.94
N PRO A 737 -52.65 44.19 -22.16
CA PRO A 737 -53.68 44.93 -22.90
C PRO A 737 -55.02 45.05 -22.16
N ASP A 738 -55.29 44.18 -21.18
CA ASP A 738 -56.51 44.25 -20.36
C ASP A 738 -56.34 45.28 -19.24
N ALA A 739 -56.92 46.48 -19.44
CA ALA A 739 -56.91 47.59 -18.50
C ALA A 739 -57.62 47.30 -17.15
N ASN A 740 -58.20 46.12 -16.95
CA ASN A 740 -58.81 45.73 -15.68
C ASN A 740 -57.98 44.73 -14.88
N ARG A 741 -56.81 44.32 -15.39
CA ARG A 741 -55.88 43.41 -14.69
C ARG A 741 -54.60 44.13 -14.29
N ASP A 742 -54.15 43.82 -13.07
CA ASP A 742 -52.82 44.14 -12.56
C ASP A 742 -52.39 45.58 -12.82
N TYR A 743 -53.23 46.53 -12.39
CA TYR A 743 -53.12 47.93 -12.77
C TYR A 743 -52.77 48.84 -11.60
N VAL A 744 -52.27 50.02 -11.97
CA VAL A 744 -51.97 51.12 -11.06
C VAL A 744 -52.66 52.39 -11.53
N ASP A 745 -53.29 53.08 -10.60
CA ASP A 745 -54.09 54.27 -10.86
C ASP A 745 -53.44 55.52 -10.24
N VAL A 746 -53.46 56.61 -11.01
CA VAL A 746 -53.20 57.96 -10.52
C VAL A 746 -54.41 58.81 -10.88
N PHE A 747 -54.96 59.49 -9.88
CA PHE A 747 -56.22 60.23 -9.98
C PHE A 747 -55.92 61.73 -10.18
N TYR A 748 -56.54 62.33 -11.20
CA TYR A 748 -56.47 63.75 -11.49
C TYR A 748 -57.87 64.36 -11.43
N HIS A 749 -58.16 65.10 -10.37
CA HIS A 749 -59.44 65.80 -10.21
C HIS A 749 -59.54 66.94 -11.24
N LEU A 750 -60.61 66.95 -12.04
CA LEU A 750 -60.87 67.98 -13.05
C LEU A 750 -61.89 69.03 -12.61
N GLY A 751 -62.70 68.73 -11.59
CA GLY A 751 -63.81 69.59 -11.19
C GLY A 751 -65.07 69.39 -12.04
N SER A 752 -66.00 70.34 -11.95
CA SER A 752 -67.23 70.33 -12.75
C SER A 752 -66.96 70.60 -14.23
N LEU A 753 -67.37 69.67 -15.09
CA LEU A 753 -67.22 69.82 -16.55
C LEU A 753 -68.53 70.27 -17.21
N ASN A 754 -68.48 71.39 -17.92
CA ASN A 754 -69.59 71.91 -18.71
C ASN A 754 -69.13 72.18 -20.14
N PHE A 755 -70.03 71.95 -21.11
CA PHE A 755 -69.79 72.41 -22.47
C PHE A 755 -70.25 73.86 -22.56
N GLU A 756 -69.46 74.80 -22.02
CA GLU A 756 -69.69 76.21 -22.30
C GLU A 756 -69.46 76.43 -23.80
N GLN A 757 -70.44 77.04 -24.46
CA GLN A 757 -70.23 77.59 -25.81
C GLN A 757 -69.11 78.61 -25.69
N LEU A 758 -67.94 78.26 -26.25
CA LEU A 758 -66.73 79.08 -26.46
C LEU A 758 -66.82 80.57 -26.12
#